data_AF-A0A1I2HMS4-F1
#
_entry.id   AF-A0A1I2HMS4-F1
#
_cell.length_a   1.000
_cell.length_b   1.000
_cell.length_c   1.000
_cell.angle_alpha   90.00
_cell.angle_beta   90.00
_cell.angle_gamma   90.00
#
_symmetry.space_group_name_H-M   'P 1'
#
loop_
_entity.id
_entity.type
_entity.pdbx_description
1 polymer ?
#
loop_
_entity_poly.entity_id
_entity_poly.type
_entity_poly.pdbx_seq_one_letter_code
_entity_poly.pdbx_strand_id
1 'polypeptide(L)'
;MSEDRPLFPVVMRGYDRAQVDGELARLTAQLETARSQVSALDERAMQIGGELSEAQRQLREAERPTYSGLGSRIEQLMRSAEEQSSDVVAQANAQASDTLARAKLAAGQVRARAENEVAEIVATARREAEETRAAAATEAESTVTSAQRRAEEMVSSAEREAARIQGVSQTEVSERRATLEREIATARATAERETTELRVTTERDAVELRSRTEAETSALREEAERYAQDLRQTADVETSQLRRQTEQDVAALRAEVETETTTLRTSTARDAATLREEAESAAAQVRASAQEYADTLRTTAEKETTELRRRTAAETSALKKEADQYAALTRTTAERETTELRDRVADEVAQLRADAQSEVEEQRADAERYAADLRATAERETTELRTTTELEAATLRERAARETTELREATERAAADLRERSEREAAQLREATRLEVERTRTENQREADDVLGAARAEAAALLEQARQALADADLEIASRHEAAERADSERHDAARAETERMVRDAEAHAADAENRVARAVEQAEKIRRDSDEHAKELLAGARRNADRVLAEAREHAEKTLSDAVIEADRERTTAQRQVEDLNKQREAITTYLDELRALLGGDPIPSRATLERASQAEESFQAMQVPLLDDDVVAPAEVVDAGTVDAEVLEEADLPAEPGTPDVLSAEGADDAQTAAEETDVATDAEAFDVPDVEPDDRKPGKR
;
A
#
# COMPACT_ATOMS: atom_id res chain seq x y z
N MET A 1 74.36 71.66 139.11
CA MET A 1 75.61 71.68 138.31
C MET A 1 75.18 71.84 136.87
N SER A 2 75.29 73.05 136.34
CA SER A 2 74.85 73.38 134.97
C SER A 2 76.11 73.58 134.15
N GLU A 3 76.34 72.72 133.16
CA GLU A 3 77.39 72.92 132.15
C GLU A 3 76.74 73.21 130.81
N ASP A 4 76.72 74.49 130.43
CA ASP A 4 76.25 74.96 129.13
C ASP A 4 77.18 74.47 128.01
N ARG A 5 76.85 73.32 127.41
CA ARG A 5 77.28 73.00 126.05
C ARG A 5 76.29 73.61 125.07
N PRO A 6 76.73 74.37 124.04
CA PRO A 6 75.81 74.89 123.03
C PRO A 6 75.16 73.73 122.27
N LEU A 7 73.84 73.53 122.44
CA LEU A 7 73.10 72.44 121.81
C LEU A 7 73.10 72.51 120.27
N PHE A 8 73.33 73.70 119.70
CA PHE A 8 73.24 73.95 118.27
C PHE A 8 74.44 74.76 117.77
N PRO A 9 75.16 74.31 116.72
CA PRO A 9 76.19 75.12 116.06
C PRO A 9 75.53 76.31 115.34
N VAL A 10 76.09 77.50 115.57
CA VAL A 10 75.62 78.75 114.96
C VAL A 10 76.37 79.00 113.66
N VAL A 11 75.65 79.09 112.55
CA VAL A 11 76.17 79.41 111.22
C VAL A 11 76.04 80.92 110.99
N MET A 12 76.78 81.47 110.02
CA MET A 12 76.90 82.91 109.67
C MET A 12 75.59 83.68 109.36
N ARG A 13 74.41 83.08 109.56
CA ARG A 13 73.11 83.76 109.49
C ARG A 13 71.98 83.11 110.31
N GLY A 14 72.31 82.34 111.35
CA GLY A 14 71.35 81.67 112.23
C GLY A 14 71.79 80.25 112.62
N TYR A 15 70.90 79.51 113.27
CA TYR A 15 71.11 78.08 113.56
C TYR A 15 71.01 77.23 112.28
N ASP A 16 71.69 76.09 112.24
CA ASP A 16 71.48 75.11 111.18
C ASP A 16 70.05 74.53 111.27
N ARG A 17 69.23 74.87 110.27
CA ARG A 17 67.83 74.48 110.20
C ARG A 17 67.64 72.96 110.21
N ALA A 18 68.54 72.19 109.59
CA ALA A 18 68.38 70.73 109.54
C ALA A 18 68.63 70.08 110.91
N GLN A 19 69.57 70.60 111.70
CA GLN A 19 69.79 70.13 113.07
C GLN A 19 68.70 70.62 114.04
N VAL A 20 68.24 71.86 113.88
CA VAL A 20 67.14 72.40 114.71
C VAL A 20 65.83 71.67 114.42
N ASP A 21 65.49 71.41 113.15
CA ASP A 21 64.31 70.61 112.79
C ASP A 21 64.44 69.16 113.30
N GLY A 22 65.65 68.58 113.32
CA GLY A 22 65.94 67.26 113.88
C GLY A 22 65.77 67.17 115.40
N GLU A 23 66.29 68.13 116.16
CA GLU A 23 66.07 68.19 117.62
C GLU A 23 64.64 68.62 117.98
N LEU A 24 63.99 69.46 117.17
CA LEU A 24 62.55 69.73 117.31
C LEU A 24 61.73 68.47 117.11
N ALA A 25 62.05 67.63 116.11
CA ALA A 25 61.40 66.34 115.94
C ALA A 25 61.68 65.39 117.12
N ARG A 26 62.92 65.33 117.62
CA ARG A 26 63.27 64.54 118.80
C ARG A 26 62.53 64.99 120.07
N LEU A 27 62.49 66.29 120.32
CA LEU A 27 61.76 66.89 121.44
C LEU A 27 60.25 66.74 121.29
N THR A 28 59.70 66.82 120.07
CA THR A 28 58.27 66.59 119.81
C THR A 28 57.90 65.12 120.07
N ALA A 29 58.70 64.17 119.58
CA ALA A 29 58.51 62.75 119.87
C ALA A 29 58.67 62.42 121.36
N GLN A 30 59.61 63.06 122.06
CA GLN A 30 59.73 62.96 123.53
C GLN A 30 58.53 63.58 124.24
N LEU A 31 57.99 64.70 123.75
CA LEU A 31 56.80 65.35 124.30
C LEU A 31 55.54 64.51 124.08
N GLU A 32 55.38 63.89 122.91
CA GLU A 32 54.30 62.93 122.63
C GLU A 32 54.43 61.67 123.47
N THR A 33 55.65 61.14 123.66
CA THR A 33 55.92 60.01 124.54
C THR A 33 55.64 60.35 126.01
N ALA A 34 56.02 61.55 126.46
CA ALA A 34 55.71 62.03 127.80
C ALA A 34 54.20 62.28 127.96
N ARG A 35 53.50 62.79 126.95
CA ARG A 35 52.04 62.97 126.96
C ARG A 35 51.29 61.65 126.96
N SER A 36 51.72 60.65 126.19
CA SER A 36 51.09 59.33 126.23
C SER A 36 51.39 58.59 127.53
N GLN A 37 52.59 58.78 128.13
CA GLN A 37 52.88 58.30 129.48
C GLN A 37 52.04 59.01 130.55
N VAL A 38 51.84 60.32 130.46
CA VAL A 38 50.96 61.07 131.37
C VAL A 38 49.50 60.65 131.17
N SER A 39 48.99 60.50 129.94
CA SER A 39 47.65 59.98 129.67
C SER A 39 47.47 58.57 130.24
N ALA A 40 48.43 57.67 130.03
CA ALA A 40 48.39 56.32 130.58
C ALA A 40 48.56 56.28 132.11
N LEU A 41 49.22 57.26 132.72
CA LEU A 41 49.31 57.42 134.17
C LEU A 41 48.05 58.06 134.76
N ASP A 42 47.40 58.99 134.06
CA ASP A 42 46.12 59.59 134.45
C ASP A 42 44.97 58.58 134.28
N GLU A 43 44.97 57.79 133.20
CA GLU A 43 44.06 56.65 133.02
C GLU A 43 44.25 55.61 134.12
N ARG A 44 45.50 55.26 134.47
CA ARG A 44 45.79 54.40 135.63
C ARG A 44 45.46 55.05 136.97
N ALA A 45 45.60 56.37 137.12
CA ALA A 45 45.24 57.08 138.34
C ALA A 45 43.72 57.22 138.48
N MET A 46 42.98 57.30 137.38
CA MET A 46 41.53 57.21 137.34
C MET A 46 41.04 55.78 137.58
N GLN A 47 41.69 54.76 137.02
CA GLN A 47 41.41 53.35 137.35
C GLN A 47 41.70 53.06 138.82
N ILE A 48 42.91 53.31 139.31
CA ILE A 48 43.28 53.11 140.72
C ILE A 48 42.46 54.01 141.64
N GLY A 49 42.08 55.23 141.23
CA GLY A 49 41.19 56.11 141.99
C GLY A 49 39.74 55.63 142.02
N GLY A 50 39.27 55.00 140.93
CA GLY A 50 37.99 54.31 140.82
C GLY A 50 37.96 53.05 141.67
N GLU A 51 38.94 52.16 141.51
CA GLU A 51 39.18 50.97 142.31
C GLU A 51 39.37 51.31 143.80
N LEU A 52 40.07 52.39 144.15
CA LEU A 52 40.21 52.85 145.53
C LEU A 52 38.88 53.43 146.06
N SER A 53 38.12 54.15 145.24
CA SER A 53 36.79 54.64 145.63
C SER A 53 35.78 53.50 145.80
N GLU A 54 35.88 52.47 144.97
CA GLU A 54 35.02 51.29 144.98
C GLU A 54 35.42 50.34 146.11
N ALA A 55 36.71 50.12 146.34
CA ALA A 55 37.25 49.45 147.53
C ALA A 55 36.92 50.23 148.81
N GLN A 56 36.97 51.57 148.82
CA GLN A 56 36.50 52.39 149.95
C GLN A 56 34.97 52.42 150.07
N ARG A 57 34.21 52.12 149.02
CA ARG A 57 32.75 51.92 149.09
C ARG A 57 32.46 50.56 149.72
N GLN A 58 33.10 49.50 149.22
CA GLN A 58 33.06 48.14 149.77
C GLN A 58 33.56 48.08 151.22
N LEU A 59 34.61 48.83 151.60
CA LEU A 59 35.12 48.90 152.97
C LEU A 59 34.14 49.65 153.89
N ARG A 60 33.50 50.71 153.42
CA ARG A 60 32.43 51.41 154.17
C ARG A 60 31.14 50.59 154.28
N GLU A 61 30.85 49.73 153.30
CA GLU A 61 29.78 48.73 153.36
C GLU A 61 30.12 47.59 154.34
N ALA A 62 31.39 47.17 154.41
CA ALA A 62 31.88 46.16 155.35
C ALA A 62 31.97 46.66 156.81
N GLU A 63 32.34 47.93 157.04
CA GLU A 63 32.50 48.49 158.39
C GLU A 63 31.17 48.85 159.08
N ARG A 64 30.02 48.83 158.37
CA ARG A 64 28.67 48.98 158.97
C ARG A 64 27.58 48.14 158.28
N PRO A 65 27.48 46.82 158.56
CA PRO A 65 26.44 45.97 158.00
C PRO A 65 25.03 46.41 158.43
N THR A 66 24.14 46.68 157.46
CA THR A 66 22.71 46.90 157.71
C THR A 66 21.85 46.22 156.63
N TYR A 67 20.69 45.71 157.04
CA TYR A 67 19.90 44.65 156.37
C TYR A 67 19.33 44.96 154.97
N SER A 68 19.46 46.17 154.42
CA SER A 68 18.86 46.52 153.12
C SER A 68 19.67 46.04 151.90
N GLY A 69 20.99 45.88 152.02
CA GLY A 69 21.88 45.54 150.90
C GLY A 69 21.74 44.10 150.35
N LEU A 70 21.06 43.20 151.07
CA LEU A 70 20.76 41.85 150.58
C LEU A 70 19.73 41.89 149.44
N GLY A 71 18.71 42.76 149.53
CA GLY A 71 17.61 42.81 148.57
C GLY A 71 18.01 43.22 147.15
N SER A 72 18.92 44.19 147.00
CA SER A 72 19.37 44.66 145.68
C SER A 72 20.22 43.60 144.94
N ARG A 73 21.03 42.82 145.66
CA ARG A 73 21.84 41.75 145.07
C ARG A 73 20.99 40.56 144.62
N ILE A 74 19.86 40.33 145.30
CA ILE A 74 18.84 39.35 144.89
C ILE A 74 18.09 39.82 143.64
N GLU A 75 17.66 41.09 143.59
CA GLU A 75 17.00 41.66 142.40
C GLU A 75 17.90 41.58 141.15
N GLN A 76 19.21 41.82 141.32
CA GLN A 76 20.19 41.69 140.25
C GLN A 76 20.37 40.24 139.78
N LEU A 77 20.36 39.26 140.69
CA LEU A 77 20.37 37.83 140.35
C LEU A 77 19.09 37.40 139.61
N MET A 78 17.92 37.84 140.08
CA MET A 78 16.63 37.55 139.45
C MET A 78 16.53 38.14 138.04
N ARG A 79 16.97 39.39 137.87
CA ARG A 79 17.05 40.06 136.56
C ARG A 79 18.03 39.34 135.63
N SER A 80 19.21 38.95 136.13
CA SER A 80 20.19 38.17 135.37
C SER A 80 19.63 36.81 134.92
N ALA A 81 18.87 36.11 135.76
CA ALA A 81 18.27 34.82 135.40
C ALA A 81 17.11 34.96 134.39
N GLU A 82 16.34 36.05 134.44
CA GLU A 82 15.28 36.35 133.47
C GLU A 82 15.86 36.80 132.11
N GLU A 83 16.93 37.61 132.13
CA GLU A 83 17.72 37.99 130.95
C GLU A 83 18.37 36.76 130.32
N GLN A 84 19.07 35.91 131.09
CA GLN A 84 19.61 34.63 130.63
C GLN A 84 18.55 33.69 130.06
N SER A 85 17.36 33.61 130.67
CA SER A 85 16.25 32.80 130.16
C SER A 85 15.75 33.35 128.82
N SER A 86 15.57 34.66 128.70
CA SER A 86 15.20 35.33 127.45
C SER A 86 16.25 35.11 126.36
N ASP A 87 17.53 35.22 126.72
CA ASP A 87 18.66 35.03 125.79
C ASP A 87 18.76 33.59 125.31
N VAL A 88 18.55 32.59 126.18
CA VAL A 88 18.48 31.17 125.78
C VAL A 88 17.33 30.92 124.80
N VAL A 89 16.14 31.49 125.03
CA VAL A 89 15.01 31.39 124.09
C VAL A 89 15.31 32.12 122.77
N ALA A 90 15.92 33.30 122.83
CA ALA A 90 16.24 34.10 121.65
C ALA A 90 17.33 33.44 120.80
N GLN A 91 18.40 32.95 121.43
CA GLN A 91 19.48 32.21 120.80
C GLN A 91 18.98 30.92 120.15
N ALA A 92 18.20 30.10 120.88
CA ALA A 92 17.66 28.87 120.32
C ALA A 92 16.67 29.09 119.18
N ASN A 93 15.86 30.16 119.23
CA ASN A 93 15.00 30.51 118.09
C ASN A 93 15.78 31.07 116.90
N ALA A 94 16.89 31.79 117.14
CA ALA A 94 17.79 32.23 116.09
C ALA A 94 18.51 31.04 115.43
N GLN A 95 19.04 30.10 116.21
CA GLN A 95 19.65 28.85 115.74
C GLN A 95 18.65 28.00 114.95
N ALA A 96 17.46 27.75 115.51
CA ALA A 96 16.39 27.02 114.83
C ALA A 96 15.98 27.69 113.50
N SER A 97 15.90 29.03 113.47
CA SER A 97 15.60 29.78 112.26
C SER A 97 16.72 29.72 111.22
N ASP A 98 17.98 29.74 111.65
CA ASP A 98 19.17 29.65 110.79
C ASP A 98 19.34 28.25 110.20
N THR A 99 19.18 27.20 111.02
CA THR A 99 19.14 25.79 110.58
C THR A 99 18.02 25.57 109.56
N LEU A 100 16.81 26.08 109.79
CA LEU A 100 15.72 26.06 108.81
C LEU A 100 16.01 26.88 107.55
N ALA A 101 16.69 28.02 107.66
CA ALA A 101 17.06 28.86 106.51
C ALA A 101 18.11 28.18 105.64
N ARG A 102 19.16 27.60 106.24
CA ARG A 102 20.17 26.77 105.58
C ARG A 102 19.53 25.57 104.89
N ALA A 103 18.65 24.84 105.57
CA ALA A 103 17.97 23.68 105.00
C ALA A 103 17.07 24.05 103.81
N LYS A 104 16.32 25.17 103.90
CA LYS A 104 15.54 25.71 102.76
C LYS A 104 16.41 26.10 101.58
N LEU A 105 17.56 26.72 101.83
CA LEU A 105 18.50 27.11 100.79
C LEU A 105 19.15 25.88 100.14
N ALA A 106 19.57 24.88 100.92
CA ALA A 106 20.10 23.61 100.43
C ALA A 106 19.05 22.82 99.61
N ALA A 107 17.83 22.67 100.13
CA ALA A 107 16.71 22.05 99.43
C ALA A 107 16.36 22.78 98.11
N GLY A 108 16.41 24.11 98.11
CA GLY A 108 16.26 24.93 96.92
C GLY A 108 17.39 24.72 95.89
N GLN A 109 18.63 24.62 96.36
CA GLN A 109 19.79 24.33 95.50
C GLN A 109 19.74 22.92 94.89
N VAL A 110 19.32 21.90 95.65
CA VAL A 110 19.12 20.53 95.14
C VAL A 110 18.05 20.52 94.05
N ARG A 111 16.90 21.15 94.29
CA ARG A 111 15.83 21.28 93.28
C ARG A 111 16.29 22.04 92.04
N ALA A 112 16.97 23.19 92.20
CA ALA A 112 17.47 23.97 91.08
C ALA A 112 18.55 23.23 90.26
N ARG A 113 19.42 22.43 90.89
CA ARG A 113 20.38 21.58 90.18
C ARG A 113 19.66 20.52 89.34
N ALA A 114 18.72 19.80 89.95
CA ALA A 114 17.91 18.80 89.25
C ALA A 114 17.08 19.40 88.10
N GLU A 115 16.50 20.58 88.27
CA GLU A 115 15.77 21.29 87.20
C GLU A 115 16.67 21.67 86.02
N ASN A 116 17.92 22.08 86.28
CA ASN A 116 18.90 22.36 85.22
C ASN A 116 19.37 21.06 84.53
N GLU A 117 19.68 20.02 85.28
CA GLU A 117 20.08 18.70 84.75
C GLU A 117 18.97 18.10 83.88
N VAL A 118 17.71 18.21 84.32
CA VAL A 118 16.52 17.81 83.56
C VAL A 118 16.36 18.63 82.28
N ALA A 119 16.58 19.94 82.34
CA ALA A 119 16.54 20.79 81.15
C ALA A 119 17.63 20.39 80.14
N GLU A 120 18.83 20.02 80.61
CA GLU A 120 19.94 19.53 79.79
C GLU A 120 19.63 18.15 79.18
N ILE A 121 19.18 17.17 79.98
CA ILE A 121 18.76 15.84 79.50
C ILE A 121 17.70 15.96 78.40
N VAL A 122 16.68 16.80 78.59
CA VAL A 122 15.60 16.98 77.62
C VAL A 122 16.07 17.78 76.40
N ALA A 123 16.99 18.74 76.55
CA ALA A 123 17.56 19.49 75.42
C ALA A 123 18.45 18.60 74.53
N THR A 124 19.36 17.83 75.14
CA THR A 124 20.23 16.87 74.44
C THR A 124 19.41 15.82 73.70
N ALA A 125 18.42 15.21 74.37
CA ALA A 125 17.55 14.21 73.73
C ALA A 125 16.67 14.79 72.61
N ARG A 126 16.24 16.07 72.70
CA ARG A 126 15.57 16.74 71.57
C ARG A 126 16.50 16.92 70.39
N ARG A 127 17.73 17.37 70.65
CA ARG A 127 18.73 17.56 69.61
C ARG A 127 19.10 16.26 68.92
N GLU A 128 19.36 15.19 69.67
CA GLU A 128 19.63 13.85 69.12
C GLU A 128 18.45 13.32 68.30
N ALA A 129 17.21 13.51 68.78
CA ALA A 129 16.00 13.14 68.04
C ALA A 129 15.80 13.95 66.74
N GLU A 130 16.15 15.24 66.74
CA GLU A 130 16.13 16.10 65.55
C GLU A 130 17.25 15.75 64.57
N GLU A 131 18.47 15.50 65.05
CA GLU A 131 19.61 15.05 64.23
C GLU A 131 19.32 13.67 63.61
N THR A 132 18.73 12.73 64.36
CA THR A 132 18.27 11.43 63.84
C THR A 132 17.24 11.59 62.71
N ARG A 133 16.22 12.43 62.91
CA ARG A 133 15.21 12.74 61.89
C ARG A 133 15.81 13.39 60.65
N ALA A 134 16.73 14.35 60.82
CA ALA A 134 17.35 15.06 59.72
C ALA A 134 18.27 14.13 58.89
N ALA A 135 19.02 13.25 59.55
CA ALA A 135 19.82 12.21 58.90
C ALA A 135 18.93 11.27 58.08
N ALA A 136 17.88 10.72 58.71
CA ALA A 136 16.93 9.81 58.06
C ALA A 136 16.18 10.47 56.88
N ALA A 137 15.80 11.74 57.00
CA ALA A 137 15.18 12.50 55.91
C ALA A 137 16.15 12.67 54.73
N THR A 138 17.41 13.00 55.01
CA THR A 138 18.47 13.16 53.99
C THR A 138 18.78 11.83 53.29
N GLU A 139 18.87 10.73 54.05
CA GLU A 139 19.09 9.39 53.50
C GLU A 139 17.90 8.96 52.61
N ALA A 140 16.67 9.15 53.09
CA ALA A 140 15.44 8.87 52.37
C ALA A 140 15.28 9.71 51.08
N GLU A 141 15.68 10.99 51.09
CA GLU A 141 15.70 11.83 49.90
C GLU A 141 16.79 11.38 48.91
N SER A 142 17.99 11.04 49.40
CA SER A 142 19.10 10.58 48.56
C SER A 142 18.81 9.24 47.88
N THR A 143 18.17 8.30 48.59
CA THR A 143 17.78 6.98 48.05
C THR A 143 16.74 7.13 46.96
N VAL A 144 15.65 7.89 47.19
CA VAL A 144 14.63 8.20 46.18
C VAL A 144 15.23 8.91 44.98
N THR A 145 16.01 9.98 45.18
CA THR A 145 16.65 10.74 44.09
C THR A 145 17.59 9.85 43.25
N SER A 146 18.34 8.96 43.89
CA SER A 146 19.25 8.04 43.19
C SER A 146 18.51 6.94 42.43
N ALA A 147 17.30 6.56 42.86
CA ALA A 147 16.44 5.62 42.15
C ALA A 147 15.75 6.29 40.96
N GLN A 148 15.24 7.52 41.16
CA GLN A 148 14.65 8.35 40.11
C GLN A 148 15.64 8.59 38.96
N ARG A 149 16.87 9.05 39.24
CA ARG A 149 17.87 9.26 38.18
C ARG A 149 18.19 7.98 37.40
N ARG A 150 18.34 6.83 38.08
CA ARG A 150 18.57 5.54 37.40
C ARG A 150 17.36 5.10 36.57
N ALA A 151 16.15 5.40 37.02
CA ALA A 151 14.94 5.13 36.26
C ALA A 151 14.83 6.05 35.04
N GLU A 152 15.12 7.35 35.17
CA GLU A 152 15.24 8.28 34.04
C GLU A 152 16.28 7.82 33.02
N GLU A 153 17.45 7.35 33.45
CA GLU A 153 18.48 6.78 32.58
C GLU A 153 18.00 5.53 31.81
N MET A 154 17.27 4.62 32.48
CA MET A 154 16.70 3.43 31.85
C MET A 154 15.53 3.73 30.93
N VAL A 155 14.58 4.59 31.33
CA VAL A 155 13.47 5.07 30.50
C VAL A 155 14.01 5.78 29.27
N SER A 156 14.97 6.69 29.43
CA SER A 156 15.62 7.36 28.30
C SER A 156 16.37 6.38 27.38
N SER A 157 16.85 5.25 27.90
CA SER A 157 17.40 4.17 27.09
C SER A 157 16.32 3.40 26.33
N ALA A 158 15.20 3.08 26.97
CA ALA A 158 14.05 2.45 26.34
C ALA A 158 13.40 3.36 25.27
N GLU A 159 13.34 4.68 25.49
CA GLU A 159 12.90 5.67 24.50
C GLU A 159 13.82 5.73 23.27
N ARG A 160 15.14 5.74 23.48
CA ARG A 160 16.11 5.67 22.37
C ARG A 160 15.97 4.36 21.59
N GLU A 161 15.73 3.26 22.27
CA GLU A 161 15.53 1.96 21.65
C GLU A 161 14.20 1.91 20.89
N ALA A 162 13.10 2.43 21.45
CA ALA A 162 11.82 2.59 20.77
C ALA A 162 11.95 3.46 19.49
N ALA A 163 12.68 4.57 19.56
CA ALA A 163 12.97 5.40 18.39
C ALA A 163 13.84 4.67 17.35
N ARG A 164 14.79 3.83 17.79
CA ARG A 164 15.58 2.97 16.90
C ARG A 164 14.73 1.92 16.19
N ILE A 165 13.86 1.23 16.93
CA ILE A 165 12.90 0.25 16.40
C ILE A 165 11.99 0.91 15.36
N GLN A 166 11.41 2.07 15.68
CA GLN A 166 10.58 2.83 14.76
C GLN A 166 11.34 3.23 13.49
N GLY A 167 12.58 3.70 13.62
CA GLY A 167 13.44 4.07 12.47
C GLY A 167 13.79 2.88 11.57
N VAL A 168 14.11 1.72 12.14
CA VAL A 168 14.35 0.47 11.38
C VAL A 168 13.08 0.05 10.66
N SER A 169 11.94 -0.05 11.37
CA SER A 169 10.65 -0.43 10.77
C SER A 169 10.22 0.51 9.63
N GLN A 170 10.38 1.83 9.79
CA GLN A 170 10.08 2.80 8.75
C GLN A 170 11.00 2.65 7.52
N THR A 171 12.29 2.34 7.75
CA THR A 171 13.27 2.08 6.68
C THR A 171 12.88 0.81 5.91
N GLU A 172 12.62 -0.31 6.60
CA GLU A 172 12.15 -1.55 5.96
C GLU A 172 10.89 -1.34 5.13
N VAL A 173 9.87 -0.64 5.65
CA VAL A 173 8.64 -0.36 4.91
C VAL A 173 8.93 0.44 3.62
N SER A 174 9.88 1.38 3.67
CA SER A 174 10.30 2.14 2.48
C SER A 174 11.07 1.28 1.46
N GLU A 175 11.97 0.40 1.92
CA GLU A 175 12.75 -0.50 1.08
C GLU A 175 11.87 -1.56 0.41
N ARG A 176 10.89 -2.11 1.16
CA ARG A 176 9.86 -3.02 0.64
C ARG A 176 9.03 -2.35 -0.45
N ARG A 177 8.50 -1.14 -0.21
CA ARG A 177 7.79 -0.35 -1.24
C ARG A 177 8.64 -0.14 -2.49
N ALA A 178 9.88 0.34 -2.33
CA ALA A 178 10.78 0.58 -3.46
C ALA A 178 11.18 -0.71 -4.19
N THR A 179 11.10 -1.88 -3.54
CA THR A 179 11.37 -3.19 -4.16
C THR A 179 10.15 -3.69 -4.93
N LEU A 180 8.96 -3.69 -4.33
CA LEU A 180 7.70 -4.02 -5.01
C LEU A 180 7.43 -3.10 -6.22
N GLU A 181 7.70 -1.79 -6.11
CA GLU A 181 7.57 -0.85 -7.24
C GLU A 181 8.52 -1.21 -8.40
N ARG A 182 9.75 -1.66 -8.10
CA ARG A 182 10.70 -2.14 -9.12
C ARG A 182 10.26 -3.46 -9.74
N GLU A 183 9.81 -4.41 -8.93
CA GLU A 183 9.34 -5.72 -9.39
C GLU A 183 8.11 -5.58 -10.30
N ILE A 184 7.11 -4.79 -9.89
CA ILE A 184 5.94 -4.45 -10.71
C ILE A 184 6.35 -3.76 -12.02
N ALA A 185 7.31 -2.82 -11.97
CA ALA A 185 7.82 -2.17 -13.18
C ALA A 185 8.52 -3.16 -14.13
N THR A 186 9.31 -4.11 -13.60
CA THR A 186 9.95 -5.15 -14.42
C THR A 186 8.94 -6.13 -14.99
N ALA A 187 7.98 -6.60 -14.21
CA ALA A 187 6.94 -7.53 -14.67
C ALA A 187 6.09 -6.90 -15.79
N ARG A 188 5.70 -5.62 -15.64
CA ARG A 188 5.01 -4.87 -16.70
C ARG A 188 5.86 -4.73 -17.96
N ALA A 189 7.13 -4.34 -17.83
CA ALA A 189 8.02 -4.18 -18.98
C ALA A 189 8.26 -5.49 -19.74
N THR A 190 8.34 -6.63 -19.03
CA THR A 190 8.43 -7.96 -19.64
C THR A 190 7.14 -8.34 -20.35
N ALA A 191 5.98 -8.22 -19.70
CA ALA A 191 4.68 -8.54 -20.29
C ALA A 191 4.34 -7.65 -21.49
N GLU A 192 4.64 -6.35 -21.44
CA GLU A 192 4.52 -5.43 -22.58
C GLU A 192 5.40 -5.88 -23.75
N ARG A 193 6.66 -6.25 -23.47
CA ARG A 193 7.61 -6.71 -24.50
C ARG A 193 7.14 -8.00 -25.15
N GLU A 194 6.81 -9.03 -24.38
CA GLU A 194 6.32 -10.33 -24.87
C GLU A 194 5.02 -10.16 -25.68
N THR A 195 4.09 -9.32 -25.21
CA THR A 195 2.86 -8.98 -25.95
C THR A 195 3.17 -8.30 -27.28
N THR A 196 4.13 -7.36 -27.32
CA THR A 196 4.52 -6.71 -28.58
C THR A 196 5.25 -7.66 -29.53
N GLU A 197 6.06 -8.58 -29.01
CA GLU A 197 6.81 -9.56 -29.80
C GLU A 197 5.85 -10.59 -30.43
N LEU A 198 4.95 -11.18 -29.64
CA LEU A 198 3.89 -12.07 -30.13
C LEU A 198 2.98 -11.37 -31.15
N ARG A 199 2.65 -10.09 -30.96
CA ARG A 199 1.87 -9.33 -31.94
C ARG A 199 2.62 -9.11 -33.26
N VAL A 200 3.92 -8.81 -33.20
CA VAL A 200 4.73 -8.58 -34.41
C VAL A 200 4.98 -9.90 -35.17
N THR A 201 5.20 -11.02 -34.49
CA THR A 201 5.35 -12.33 -35.15
C THR A 201 4.05 -12.77 -35.80
N THR A 202 2.93 -12.76 -35.06
CA THR A 202 1.61 -13.12 -35.62
C THR A 202 1.18 -12.23 -36.78
N GLU A 203 1.43 -10.91 -36.72
CA GLU A 203 1.15 -10.00 -37.85
C GLU A 203 2.03 -10.33 -39.06
N ARG A 204 3.32 -10.59 -38.86
CA ARG A 204 4.26 -11.00 -39.92
C ARG A 204 3.80 -12.30 -40.57
N ASP A 205 3.53 -13.34 -39.79
CA ASP A 205 3.15 -14.67 -40.29
C ASP A 205 1.82 -14.61 -41.05
N ALA A 206 0.86 -13.81 -40.57
CA ALA A 206 -0.40 -13.56 -41.27
C ALA A 206 -0.22 -12.76 -42.57
N VAL A 207 0.78 -11.88 -42.69
CA VAL A 207 1.13 -11.21 -43.96
C VAL A 207 1.84 -12.18 -44.91
N GLU A 208 2.75 -13.01 -44.41
CA GLU A 208 3.51 -13.98 -45.20
C GLU A 208 2.58 -15.05 -45.80
N LEU A 209 1.65 -15.60 -45.00
CA LEU A 209 0.63 -16.55 -45.46
C LEU A 209 -0.32 -15.95 -46.51
N ARG A 210 -0.73 -14.68 -46.35
CA ARG A 210 -1.55 -13.96 -47.34
C ARG A 210 -0.79 -13.74 -48.65
N SER A 211 0.43 -13.21 -48.58
CA SER A 211 1.30 -13.00 -49.74
C SER A 211 1.52 -14.30 -50.53
N ARG A 212 1.78 -15.40 -49.81
CA ARG A 212 1.96 -16.74 -50.40
C ARG A 212 0.69 -17.25 -51.10
N THR A 213 -0.46 -17.18 -50.44
CA THR A 213 -1.74 -17.63 -51.03
C THR A 213 -2.21 -16.73 -52.19
N GLU A 214 -1.94 -15.43 -52.14
CA GLU A 214 -2.16 -14.52 -53.27
C GLU A 214 -1.25 -14.86 -54.47
N ALA A 215 0.03 -15.17 -54.23
CA ALA A 215 0.96 -15.59 -55.28
C ALA A 215 0.58 -16.94 -55.90
N GLU A 216 0.31 -17.96 -55.08
CA GLU A 216 -0.10 -19.31 -55.52
C GLU A 216 -1.42 -19.26 -56.31
N THR A 217 -2.44 -18.53 -55.83
CA THR A 217 -3.71 -18.39 -56.57
C THR A 217 -3.59 -17.52 -57.83
N SER A 218 -2.62 -16.60 -57.91
CA SER A 218 -2.35 -15.84 -59.13
C SER A 218 -1.66 -16.70 -60.19
N ALA A 219 -0.66 -17.48 -59.79
CA ALA A 219 0.02 -18.42 -60.68
C ALA A 219 -0.95 -19.45 -61.28
N LEU A 220 -1.82 -20.05 -60.47
CA LEU A 220 -2.86 -20.99 -60.93
C LEU A 220 -3.87 -20.34 -61.90
N ARG A 221 -4.20 -19.06 -61.72
CA ARG A 221 -5.05 -18.31 -62.67
C ARG A 221 -4.34 -18.06 -63.99
N GLU A 222 -3.09 -17.59 -63.96
CA GLU A 222 -2.29 -17.37 -65.17
C GLU A 222 -2.03 -18.67 -65.96
N GLU A 223 -1.87 -19.80 -65.27
CA GLU A 223 -1.76 -21.11 -65.91
C GLU A 223 -3.08 -21.55 -66.56
N ALA A 224 -4.21 -21.43 -65.85
CA ALA A 224 -5.53 -21.74 -66.39
C ALA A 224 -5.91 -20.83 -67.58
N GLU A 225 -5.55 -19.54 -67.55
CA GLU A 225 -5.77 -18.61 -68.65
C GLU A 225 -4.91 -18.94 -69.87
N ARG A 226 -3.63 -19.27 -69.67
CA ARG A 226 -2.74 -19.73 -70.76
C ARG A 226 -3.27 -21.01 -71.41
N TYR A 227 -3.67 -22.00 -70.61
CA TYR A 227 -4.25 -23.25 -71.11
C TYR A 227 -5.55 -23.01 -71.89
N ALA A 228 -6.46 -22.20 -71.35
CA ALA A 228 -7.71 -21.85 -72.03
C ALA A 228 -7.48 -21.04 -73.34
N GLN A 229 -6.42 -20.23 -73.40
CA GLN A 229 -6.05 -19.53 -74.63
C GLN A 229 -5.47 -20.49 -75.68
N ASP A 230 -4.58 -21.40 -75.30
CA ASP A 230 -3.96 -22.39 -76.19
C ASP A 230 -5.01 -23.35 -76.79
N LEU A 231 -5.94 -23.82 -75.97
CA LEU A 231 -7.07 -24.65 -76.41
C LEU A 231 -7.97 -23.92 -77.42
N ARG A 232 -8.26 -22.63 -77.19
CA ARG A 232 -9.03 -21.80 -78.14
C ARG A 232 -8.28 -21.58 -79.45
N GLN A 233 -6.99 -21.27 -79.40
CA GLN A 233 -6.18 -21.08 -80.60
C GLN A 233 -6.10 -22.38 -81.43
N THR A 234 -5.95 -23.52 -80.76
CA THR A 234 -5.97 -24.84 -81.41
C THR A 234 -7.31 -25.09 -82.09
N ALA A 235 -8.43 -24.91 -81.38
CA ALA A 235 -9.77 -25.08 -81.94
C ALA A 235 -10.09 -24.12 -83.11
N ASP A 236 -9.63 -22.87 -83.06
CA ASP A 236 -9.78 -21.90 -84.15
C ASP A 236 -8.94 -22.28 -85.38
N VAL A 237 -7.73 -22.81 -85.18
CA VAL A 237 -6.86 -23.31 -86.25
C VAL A 237 -7.49 -24.55 -86.92
N GLU A 238 -7.94 -25.53 -86.13
CA GLU A 238 -8.60 -26.74 -86.65
C GLU A 238 -9.89 -26.39 -87.40
N THR A 239 -10.75 -25.53 -86.83
CA THR A 239 -11.97 -25.04 -87.49
C THR A 239 -11.64 -24.31 -88.80
N SER A 240 -10.58 -23.51 -88.82
CA SER A 240 -10.14 -22.79 -90.03
C SER A 240 -9.57 -23.73 -91.10
N GLN A 241 -8.87 -24.79 -90.71
CA GLN A 241 -8.37 -25.82 -91.63
C GLN A 241 -9.54 -26.61 -92.24
N LEU A 242 -10.47 -27.09 -91.40
CA LEU A 242 -11.68 -27.79 -91.84
C LEU A 242 -12.50 -26.94 -92.83
N ARG A 243 -12.66 -25.64 -92.56
CA ARG A 243 -13.38 -24.72 -93.45
C ARG A 243 -12.66 -24.52 -94.80
N ARG A 244 -11.32 -24.43 -94.81
CA ARG A 244 -10.56 -24.33 -96.07
C ARG A 244 -10.65 -25.61 -96.89
N GLN A 245 -10.61 -26.77 -96.23
CA GLN A 245 -10.74 -28.07 -96.89
C GLN A 245 -12.14 -28.21 -97.52
N THR A 246 -13.21 -27.91 -96.78
CA THR A 246 -14.57 -27.96 -97.35
C THR A 246 -14.81 -26.91 -98.44
N GLU A 247 -14.19 -25.72 -98.36
CA GLU A 247 -14.18 -24.74 -99.46
C GLU A 247 -13.49 -25.28 -100.72
N GLN A 248 -12.35 -26.00 -100.56
CA GLN A 248 -11.62 -26.64 -101.67
C GLN A 248 -12.42 -27.80 -102.30
N ASP A 249 -12.99 -28.68 -101.48
CA ASP A 249 -13.79 -29.83 -101.95
C ASP A 249 -15.03 -29.35 -102.75
N VAL A 250 -15.73 -28.31 -102.26
CA VAL A 250 -16.86 -27.69 -102.97
C VAL A 250 -16.40 -27.00 -104.28
N ALA A 251 -15.21 -26.42 -104.32
CA ALA A 251 -14.66 -25.84 -105.54
C ALA A 251 -14.29 -26.91 -106.58
N ALA A 252 -13.71 -28.03 -106.16
CA ALA A 252 -13.38 -29.17 -107.01
C ALA A 252 -14.64 -29.79 -107.65
N LEU A 253 -15.65 -30.10 -106.84
CA LEU A 253 -16.96 -30.60 -107.30
C LEU A 253 -17.63 -29.66 -108.31
N ARG A 254 -17.54 -28.34 -108.10
CA ARG A 254 -18.09 -27.35 -109.05
C ARG A 254 -17.35 -27.36 -110.39
N ALA A 255 -16.02 -27.44 -110.35
CA ALA A 255 -15.21 -27.50 -111.57
C ALA A 255 -15.48 -28.79 -112.36
N GLU A 256 -15.63 -29.93 -111.68
CA GLU A 256 -15.99 -31.22 -112.29
C GLU A 256 -17.33 -31.12 -113.04
N VAL A 257 -18.39 -30.63 -112.39
CA VAL A 257 -19.71 -30.43 -113.05
C VAL A 257 -19.65 -29.38 -114.18
N GLU A 258 -18.80 -28.36 -114.09
CA GLU A 258 -18.58 -27.42 -115.21
C GLU A 258 -17.89 -28.10 -116.41
N THR A 259 -16.91 -28.99 -116.17
CA THR A 259 -16.28 -29.78 -117.24
C THR A 259 -17.23 -30.81 -117.86
N GLU A 260 -18.08 -31.47 -117.06
CA GLU A 260 -19.10 -32.40 -117.58
C GLU A 260 -20.15 -31.65 -118.42
N THR A 261 -20.68 -30.53 -117.92
CA THR A 261 -21.71 -29.76 -118.65
C THR A 261 -21.17 -29.08 -119.91
N THR A 262 -19.91 -28.66 -119.94
CA THR A 262 -19.26 -28.16 -121.17
C THR A 262 -19.00 -29.28 -122.18
N THR A 263 -18.61 -30.47 -121.72
CA THR A 263 -18.47 -31.66 -122.57
C THR A 263 -19.80 -32.06 -123.20
N LEU A 264 -20.89 -32.12 -122.41
CA LEU A 264 -22.23 -32.44 -122.89
C LEU A 264 -22.79 -31.39 -123.87
N ARG A 265 -22.51 -30.10 -123.65
CA ARG A 265 -22.84 -29.04 -124.63
C ARG A 265 -22.05 -29.19 -125.93
N THR A 266 -20.81 -29.65 -125.86
CA THR A 266 -19.94 -29.79 -127.04
C THR A 266 -20.33 -31.01 -127.89
N SER A 267 -20.70 -32.14 -127.26
CA SER A 267 -21.23 -33.30 -127.99
C SER A 267 -22.57 -32.99 -128.64
N THR A 268 -23.55 -32.45 -127.89
CA THR A 268 -24.87 -32.10 -128.45
C THR A 268 -24.79 -31.06 -129.57
N ALA A 269 -23.87 -30.08 -129.49
CA ALA A 269 -23.62 -29.14 -130.58
C ALA A 269 -23.02 -29.81 -131.83
N ARG A 270 -22.17 -30.84 -131.66
CA ARG A 270 -21.59 -31.63 -132.74
C ARG A 270 -22.66 -32.49 -133.44
N ASP A 271 -23.48 -33.20 -132.67
CA ASP A 271 -24.54 -34.05 -133.21
C ASP A 271 -25.56 -33.22 -134.00
N ALA A 272 -25.90 -32.04 -133.51
CA ALA A 272 -26.74 -31.07 -134.22
C ALA A 272 -26.08 -30.45 -135.46
N ALA A 273 -24.76 -30.50 -135.61
CA ALA A 273 -24.08 -30.09 -136.84
C ALA A 273 -24.14 -31.20 -137.90
N THR A 274 -23.88 -32.46 -137.51
CA THR A 274 -23.98 -33.63 -138.39
C THR A 274 -25.37 -33.74 -139.03
N LEU A 275 -26.43 -33.62 -138.23
CA LEU A 275 -27.82 -33.69 -138.73
C LEU A 275 -28.16 -32.57 -139.74
N ARG A 276 -27.51 -31.39 -139.66
CA ARG A 276 -27.69 -30.32 -140.66
C ARG A 276 -26.99 -30.66 -141.96
N GLU A 277 -25.78 -31.21 -141.91
CA GLU A 277 -25.03 -31.60 -143.10
C GLU A 277 -25.75 -32.73 -143.87
N GLU A 278 -26.33 -33.69 -143.14
CA GLU A 278 -27.20 -34.73 -143.72
C GLU A 278 -28.45 -34.13 -144.39
N ALA A 279 -29.14 -33.17 -143.75
CA ALA A 279 -30.30 -32.50 -144.31
C ALA A 279 -29.97 -31.63 -145.55
N GLU A 280 -28.83 -30.92 -145.54
CA GLU A 280 -28.35 -30.13 -146.68
C GLU A 280 -27.97 -31.04 -147.86
N SER A 281 -27.33 -32.18 -147.60
CA SER A 281 -27.00 -33.20 -148.60
C SER A 281 -28.26 -33.80 -149.24
N ALA A 282 -29.27 -34.16 -148.45
CA ALA A 282 -30.56 -34.63 -148.95
C ALA A 282 -31.26 -33.57 -149.83
N ALA A 283 -31.27 -32.31 -149.40
CA ALA A 283 -31.82 -31.20 -150.18
C ALA A 283 -31.05 -30.93 -151.49
N ALA A 284 -29.74 -31.20 -151.54
CA ALA A 284 -28.95 -31.13 -152.76
C ALA A 284 -29.28 -32.25 -153.75
N GLN A 285 -29.49 -33.49 -153.27
CA GLN A 285 -29.89 -34.62 -154.11
C GLN A 285 -31.25 -34.40 -154.79
N VAL A 286 -32.24 -33.88 -154.05
CA VAL A 286 -33.57 -33.55 -154.61
C VAL A 286 -33.47 -32.49 -155.72
N ARG A 287 -32.63 -31.45 -155.53
CA ARG A 287 -32.42 -30.44 -156.58
C ARG A 287 -31.76 -31.02 -157.83
N ALA A 288 -30.80 -31.93 -157.67
CA ALA A 288 -30.13 -32.57 -158.80
C ALA A 288 -31.10 -33.43 -159.63
N SER A 289 -31.97 -34.22 -159.00
CA SER A 289 -32.94 -35.05 -159.72
C SER A 289 -34.01 -34.21 -160.43
N ALA A 290 -34.44 -33.08 -159.84
CA ALA A 290 -35.34 -32.14 -160.49
C ALA A 290 -34.71 -31.47 -161.73
N GLN A 291 -33.41 -31.18 -161.68
CA GLN A 291 -32.65 -30.59 -162.81
C GLN A 291 -32.57 -31.56 -164.00
N GLU A 292 -32.25 -32.84 -163.75
CA GLU A 292 -32.14 -33.89 -164.78
C GLU A 292 -33.47 -34.15 -165.51
N TYR A 293 -34.59 -34.05 -164.79
CA TYR A 293 -35.93 -34.15 -165.35
C TYR A 293 -36.29 -32.95 -166.26
N ALA A 294 -35.79 -31.75 -165.95
CA ALA A 294 -36.01 -30.56 -166.78
C ALA A 294 -35.22 -30.61 -168.10
N ASP A 295 -33.98 -31.11 -168.07
CA ASP A 295 -33.12 -31.20 -169.27
C ASP A 295 -33.58 -32.30 -170.25
N THR A 296 -34.15 -33.41 -169.74
CA THR A 296 -34.78 -34.44 -170.58
C THR A 296 -36.07 -33.95 -171.27
N LEU A 297 -36.87 -33.13 -170.60
CA LEU A 297 -38.03 -32.48 -171.22
C LEU A 297 -37.62 -31.54 -172.36
N ARG A 298 -36.58 -30.72 -172.12
CA ARG A 298 -36.06 -29.74 -173.10
C ARG A 298 -35.52 -30.40 -174.37
N THR A 299 -34.69 -31.43 -174.23
CA THR A 299 -34.09 -32.15 -175.37
C THR A 299 -35.12 -32.93 -176.21
N THR A 300 -36.30 -33.22 -175.65
CA THR A 300 -37.42 -33.82 -176.39
C THR A 300 -38.11 -32.78 -177.28
N ALA A 301 -38.44 -31.60 -176.73
CA ALA A 301 -39.05 -30.50 -177.50
C ALA A 301 -38.16 -29.96 -178.64
N GLU A 302 -36.83 -29.97 -178.47
CA GLU A 302 -35.88 -29.55 -179.52
C GLU A 302 -35.83 -30.52 -180.73
N LYS A 303 -36.18 -31.80 -180.54
CA LYS A 303 -36.28 -32.78 -181.64
C LYS A 303 -37.57 -32.60 -182.46
N GLU A 304 -38.70 -32.36 -181.80
CA GLU A 304 -39.99 -32.18 -182.49
C GLU A 304 -40.00 -30.89 -183.33
N THR A 305 -39.43 -29.81 -182.79
CA THR A 305 -39.33 -28.51 -183.50
C THR A 305 -38.36 -28.53 -184.69
N THR A 306 -37.36 -29.42 -184.71
CA THR A 306 -36.46 -29.58 -185.86
C THR A 306 -37.06 -30.45 -186.97
N GLU A 307 -37.90 -31.44 -186.64
CA GLU A 307 -38.59 -32.24 -187.65
C GLU A 307 -39.66 -31.43 -188.42
N LEU A 308 -40.38 -30.55 -187.72
CA LEU A 308 -41.42 -29.67 -188.30
C LEU A 308 -40.84 -28.71 -189.37
N ARG A 309 -39.64 -28.15 -189.12
CA ARG A 309 -38.93 -27.27 -190.06
C ARG A 309 -38.47 -27.98 -191.34
N ARG A 310 -38.23 -29.30 -191.28
CA ARG A 310 -37.80 -30.07 -192.45
C ARG A 310 -38.96 -30.33 -193.43
N ARG A 311 -40.20 -30.45 -192.94
CA ARG A 311 -41.41 -30.57 -193.78
C ARG A 311 -41.70 -29.30 -194.57
N THR A 312 -41.76 -28.15 -193.89
CA THR A 312 -42.09 -26.84 -194.50
C THR A 312 -41.09 -26.37 -195.57
N ALA A 313 -39.82 -26.75 -195.45
CA ALA A 313 -38.80 -26.45 -196.47
C ALA A 313 -38.97 -27.25 -197.78
N ALA A 314 -39.62 -28.41 -197.76
CA ALA A 314 -39.83 -29.21 -198.96
C ALA A 314 -40.96 -28.65 -199.86
N GLU A 315 -42.05 -28.20 -199.24
CA GLU A 315 -43.24 -27.68 -199.93
C GLU A 315 -42.96 -26.35 -200.66
N THR A 316 -42.11 -25.49 -200.08
CA THR A 316 -41.63 -24.26 -200.72
C THR A 316 -40.76 -24.49 -201.96
N SER A 317 -40.29 -25.73 -202.21
CA SER A 317 -39.57 -26.08 -203.45
C SER A 317 -40.51 -26.44 -204.62
N ALA A 318 -41.78 -26.75 -204.36
CA ALA A 318 -42.74 -27.17 -205.39
C ALA A 318 -43.46 -26.00 -206.07
N LEU A 319 -43.94 -25.02 -205.28
CA LEU A 319 -44.83 -23.95 -205.77
C LEU A 319 -44.16 -22.85 -206.63
N LYS A 320 -42.82 -22.87 -206.79
CA LYS A 320 -42.08 -21.82 -207.51
C LYS A 320 -41.70 -22.19 -208.96
N LYS A 321 -42.31 -23.23 -209.53
CA LYS A 321 -41.91 -23.77 -210.85
C LYS A 321 -42.96 -23.68 -211.97
N GLU A 322 -44.15 -23.14 -211.71
CA GLU A 322 -45.30 -23.27 -212.63
C GLU A 322 -45.96 -21.93 -213.06
N ALA A 323 -45.48 -20.77 -212.59
CA ALA A 323 -46.15 -19.48 -212.83
C ALA A 323 -45.22 -18.33 -213.25
N ASP A 324 -44.37 -18.54 -214.26
CA ASP A 324 -43.60 -17.45 -214.90
C ASP A 324 -43.28 -17.73 -216.41
N GLN A 325 -44.30 -18.12 -217.17
CA GLN A 325 -44.31 -17.94 -218.64
C GLN A 325 -45.65 -17.36 -219.12
N TYR A 326 -45.54 -16.26 -219.88
CA TYR A 326 -46.60 -15.45 -220.50
C TYR A 326 -47.56 -14.67 -219.57
N ALA A 327 -47.58 -13.33 -219.60
CA ALA A 327 -46.62 -12.38 -220.19
C ALA A 327 -46.77 -11.01 -219.51
N ALA A 328 -45.67 -10.28 -219.38
CA ALA A 328 -45.74 -8.85 -219.09
C ALA A 328 -46.34 -8.10 -220.30
N LEU A 329 -47.36 -7.26 -220.09
CA LEU A 329 -47.15 -5.80 -220.08
C LEU A 329 -48.41 -5.06 -219.58
N THR A 330 -48.16 -4.14 -218.64
CA THR A 330 -49.06 -3.10 -218.14
C THR A 330 -49.57 -2.19 -219.29
N ARG A 331 -50.51 -1.23 -219.16
CA ARG A 331 -50.78 -0.25 -218.09
C ARG A 331 -51.90 0.68 -218.62
N THR A 332 -52.69 1.35 -217.77
CA THR A 332 -53.59 2.43 -218.22
C THR A 332 -54.62 1.95 -219.28
N THR A 333 -55.56 2.72 -219.83
CA THR A 333 -55.76 4.18 -219.81
C THR A 333 -57.26 4.47 -219.69
N ALA A 334 -57.62 5.38 -218.80
CA ALA A 334 -58.72 6.31 -219.02
C ALA A 334 -58.05 7.65 -219.37
N GLU A 335 -58.42 8.46 -220.36
CA GLU A 335 -59.47 8.43 -221.41
C GLU A 335 -59.93 7.05 -221.92
N ARG A 336 -61.23 6.75 -222.08
CA ARG A 336 -62.45 7.50 -221.72
C ARG A 336 -63.64 6.51 -221.65
N GLU A 337 -64.62 6.79 -220.78
CA GLU A 337 -66.05 6.42 -220.90
C GLU A 337 -66.45 4.92 -221.01
N THR A 338 -67.07 4.33 -219.96
CA THR A 338 -68.52 4.29 -219.61
C THR A 338 -69.34 3.24 -220.36
N THR A 339 -70.29 2.62 -219.64
CA THR A 339 -71.60 2.09 -220.13
C THR A 339 -71.51 1.02 -221.24
N GLU A 340 -71.94 -0.23 -221.09
CA GLU A 340 -73.04 -0.88 -220.34
C GLU A 340 -72.87 -2.42 -220.53
N LEU A 341 -73.55 -3.40 -219.91
CA LEU A 341 -74.65 -3.51 -218.93
C LEU A 341 -74.54 -4.91 -218.27
N ARG A 342 -75.09 -5.05 -217.06
CA ARG A 342 -75.94 -6.16 -216.53
C ARG A 342 -76.06 -7.51 -217.30
N ASP A 343 -76.17 -8.66 -216.63
CA ASP A 343 -76.26 -8.92 -215.17
C ASP A 343 -76.06 -10.40 -214.78
N ARG A 344 -75.70 -10.59 -213.50
CA ARG A 344 -75.69 -11.82 -212.65
C ARG A 344 -74.53 -12.83 -212.78
N VAL A 345 -74.38 -13.52 -211.64
CA VAL A 345 -73.54 -14.70 -211.30
C VAL A 345 -72.10 -14.39 -210.85
N ALA A 346 -71.51 -15.05 -209.85
CA ALA A 346 -71.99 -15.59 -208.55
C ALA A 346 -70.78 -16.09 -207.70
N ASP A 347 -71.04 -16.39 -206.42
CA ASP A 347 -70.48 -17.47 -205.57
C ASP A 347 -69.00 -17.56 -205.13
N GLU A 348 -68.87 -17.77 -203.81
CA GLU A 348 -67.84 -18.53 -203.05
C GLU A 348 -66.35 -18.06 -203.10
N VAL A 349 -65.57 -17.99 -202.01
CA VAL A 349 -65.65 -18.60 -200.66
C VAL A 349 -65.31 -17.57 -199.56
N ALA A 350 -66.08 -17.54 -198.46
CA ALA A 350 -65.97 -16.53 -197.39
C ALA A 350 -65.58 -17.12 -196.00
N GLN A 351 -64.76 -18.17 -195.97
CA GLN A 351 -64.72 -19.09 -194.81
C GLN A 351 -63.33 -19.33 -194.16
N LEU A 352 -62.32 -18.50 -194.44
CA LEU A 352 -60.94 -18.68 -193.93
C LEU A 352 -60.32 -17.38 -193.36
N ARG A 353 -61.09 -16.63 -192.57
CA ARG A 353 -60.60 -15.42 -191.85
C ARG A 353 -61.12 -15.25 -190.41
N ALA A 354 -61.83 -16.23 -189.85
CA ALA A 354 -62.37 -16.16 -188.48
C ALA A 354 -61.55 -16.95 -187.45
N ASP A 355 -60.97 -18.10 -187.83
CA ASP A 355 -60.40 -19.05 -186.85
C ASP A 355 -58.98 -18.67 -186.37
N ALA A 356 -58.24 -17.88 -187.15
CA ALA A 356 -56.81 -17.63 -186.95
C ALA A 356 -56.45 -16.69 -185.77
N GLN A 357 -57.42 -16.23 -184.98
CA GLN A 357 -57.19 -15.28 -183.88
C GLN A 357 -57.59 -15.82 -182.50
N SER A 358 -58.24 -17.00 -182.42
CA SER A 358 -58.62 -17.61 -181.12
C SER A 358 -57.52 -18.50 -180.53
N GLU A 359 -56.71 -19.19 -181.34
CA GLU A 359 -55.72 -20.17 -180.85
C GLU A 359 -54.48 -19.54 -180.16
N VAL A 360 -54.19 -18.26 -180.41
CA VAL A 360 -52.97 -17.60 -179.92
C VAL A 360 -53.10 -17.09 -178.48
N GLU A 361 -54.32 -16.84 -178.00
CA GLU A 361 -54.55 -16.41 -176.60
C GLU A 361 -54.69 -17.63 -175.66
N GLU A 362 -55.26 -18.74 -176.14
CA GLU A 362 -55.43 -19.97 -175.35
C GLU A 362 -54.09 -20.61 -174.98
N GLN A 363 -53.15 -20.72 -175.93
CA GLN A 363 -51.81 -21.29 -175.68
C GLN A 363 -50.96 -20.48 -174.67
N ARG A 364 -51.31 -19.22 -174.40
CA ARG A 364 -50.59 -18.39 -173.42
C ARG A 364 -51.13 -18.56 -172.00
N ALA A 365 -52.42 -18.87 -171.85
CA ALA A 365 -53.08 -19.01 -170.56
C ALA A 365 -52.82 -20.36 -169.85
N ASP A 366 -52.42 -21.39 -170.58
CA ASP A 366 -52.08 -22.71 -170.02
C ASP A 366 -50.60 -22.80 -169.59
N ALA A 367 -49.70 -22.09 -170.28
CA ALA A 367 -48.28 -22.00 -169.91
C ALA A 367 -48.06 -21.32 -168.55
N GLU A 368 -48.87 -20.31 -168.19
CA GLU A 368 -48.79 -19.64 -166.89
C GLU A 368 -49.35 -20.50 -165.74
N ARG A 369 -50.39 -21.31 -165.99
CA ARG A 369 -50.97 -22.20 -164.98
C ARG A 369 -50.01 -23.33 -164.56
N TYR A 370 -49.34 -23.97 -165.52
CA TYR A 370 -48.35 -25.01 -165.21
C TYR A 370 -47.13 -24.47 -164.42
N ALA A 371 -46.73 -23.22 -164.65
CA ALA A 371 -45.64 -22.56 -163.94
C ALA A 371 -46.01 -22.07 -162.51
N ALA A 372 -47.30 -22.06 -162.16
CA ALA A 372 -47.79 -21.71 -160.83
C ALA A 372 -47.83 -22.94 -159.90
N ASP A 373 -48.41 -24.06 -160.35
CA ASP A 373 -48.52 -25.30 -159.55
C ASP A 373 -47.15 -25.88 -159.16
N LEU A 374 -46.16 -25.80 -160.06
CA LEU A 374 -44.81 -26.28 -159.77
C LEU A 374 -44.12 -25.48 -158.64
N ARG A 375 -44.42 -24.17 -158.50
CA ARG A 375 -43.90 -23.35 -157.40
C ARG A 375 -44.63 -23.62 -156.09
N ALA A 376 -45.96 -23.71 -156.12
CA ALA A 376 -46.78 -23.98 -154.94
C ALA A 376 -46.45 -25.34 -154.29
N THR A 377 -46.00 -26.32 -155.09
CA THR A 377 -45.58 -27.64 -154.59
C THR A 377 -44.22 -27.55 -153.89
N ALA A 378 -43.23 -26.88 -154.49
CA ALA A 378 -41.89 -26.70 -153.90
C ALA A 378 -41.91 -25.86 -152.60
N GLU A 379 -42.80 -24.88 -152.48
CA GLU A 379 -42.97 -24.07 -151.27
C GLU A 379 -43.59 -24.87 -150.11
N ARG A 380 -44.42 -25.89 -150.39
CA ARG A 380 -44.95 -26.79 -149.35
C ARG A 380 -43.87 -27.66 -148.74
N GLU A 381 -43.16 -28.43 -149.57
CA GLU A 381 -42.16 -29.41 -149.11
C GLU A 381 -41.02 -28.73 -148.32
N THR A 382 -40.59 -27.54 -148.77
CA THR A 382 -39.58 -26.75 -148.04
C THR A 382 -40.07 -26.19 -146.70
N THR A 383 -41.38 -25.92 -146.56
CA THR A 383 -41.97 -25.48 -145.29
C THR A 383 -42.08 -26.64 -144.30
N GLU A 384 -42.51 -27.82 -144.76
CA GLU A 384 -42.68 -29.02 -143.92
C GLU A 384 -41.33 -29.52 -143.35
N LEU A 385 -40.27 -29.54 -144.17
CA LEU A 385 -38.90 -29.82 -143.72
C LEU A 385 -38.40 -28.81 -142.67
N ARG A 386 -38.71 -27.51 -142.83
CA ARG A 386 -38.32 -26.48 -141.86
C ARG A 386 -39.05 -26.64 -140.53
N THR A 387 -40.35 -26.92 -140.54
CA THR A 387 -41.11 -27.14 -139.30
C THR A 387 -40.65 -28.37 -138.53
N THR A 388 -40.24 -29.43 -139.22
CA THR A 388 -39.77 -30.68 -138.59
C THR A 388 -38.42 -30.48 -137.90
N THR A 389 -37.47 -29.86 -138.60
CA THR A 389 -36.12 -29.56 -138.05
C THR A 389 -36.17 -28.53 -136.90
N GLU A 390 -37.10 -27.58 -136.93
CA GLU A 390 -37.32 -26.64 -135.82
C GLU A 390 -37.86 -27.35 -134.55
N LEU A 391 -38.74 -28.34 -134.71
CA LEU A 391 -39.28 -29.14 -133.59
C LEU A 391 -38.20 -30.01 -132.93
N GLU A 392 -37.40 -30.72 -133.71
CA GLU A 392 -36.30 -31.57 -133.22
C GLU A 392 -35.20 -30.74 -132.53
N ALA A 393 -34.91 -29.55 -133.06
CA ALA A 393 -33.98 -28.63 -132.41
C ALA A 393 -34.56 -28.00 -131.12
N ALA A 394 -35.89 -27.98 -130.93
CA ALA A 394 -36.51 -27.51 -129.70
C ALA A 394 -36.45 -28.60 -128.60
N THR A 395 -36.79 -29.85 -128.92
CA THR A 395 -36.79 -30.96 -127.95
C THR A 395 -35.39 -31.28 -127.42
N LEU A 396 -34.36 -31.23 -128.26
CA LEU A 396 -32.97 -31.41 -127.82
C LEU A 396 -32.49 -30.29 -126.87
N ARG A 397 -32.92 -29.04 -127.09
CA ARG A 397 -32.60 -27.92 -126.19
C ARG A 397 -33.32 -28.03 -124.86
N GLU A 398 -34.60 -28.42 -124.87
CA GLU A 398 -35.37 -28.62 -123.64
C GLU A 398 -34.76 -29.74 -122.78
N ARG A 399 -34.36 -30.84 -123.41
CA ARG A 399 -33.66 -31.95 -122.72
C ARG A 399 -32.35 -31.47 -122.07
N ALA A 400 -31.48 -30.79 -122.84
CA ALA A 400 -30.22 -30.28 -122.32
C ALA A 400 -30.43 -29.27 -121.17
N ALA A 401 -31.47 -28.43 -121.23
CA ALA A 401 -31.81 -27.50 -120.17
C ALA A 401 -32.24 -28.22 -118.87
N ARG A 402 -33.08 -29.26 -118.98
CA ARG A 402 -33.49 -30.09 -117.82
C ARG A 402 -32.30 -30.79 -117.17
N GLU A 403 -31.47 -31.48 -117.96
CA GLU A 403 -30.28 -32.19 -117.47
C GLU A 403 -29.29 -31.23 -116.77
N THR A 404 -29.11 -29.99 -117.26
CA THR A 404 -28.27 -28.99 -116.55
C THR A 404 -28.89 -28.45 -115.25
N THR A 405 -30.22 -28.38 -115.15
CA THR A 405 -30.90 -27.94 -113.92
C THR A 405 -30.83 -29.03 -112.85
N GLU A 406 -31.05 -30.30 -113.22
CA GLU A 406 -30.97 -31.44 -112.30
C GLU A 406 -29.57 -31.59 -111.70
N LEU A 407 -28.51 -31.47 -112.53
CA LEU A 407 -27.12 -31.44 -112.06
C LEU A 407 -26.87 -30.27 -111.11
N ARG A 408 -27.38 -29.07 -111.43
CA ARG A 408 -27.20 -27.89 -110.57
C ARG A 408 -27.84 -28.10 -109.20
N GLU A 409 -29.10 -28.51 -109.14
CA GLU A 409 -29.77 -28.77 -107.87
C GLU A 409 -29.09 -29.88 -107.06
N ALA A 410 -28.56 -30.91 -107.72
CA ALA A 410 -27.78 -31.95 -107.04
C ALA A 410 -26.52 -31.37 -106.37
N THR A 411 -25.78 -30.49 -107.05
CA THR A 411 -24.61 -29.81 -106.43
C THR A 411 -24.99 -28.84 -105.31
N GLU A 412 -26.13 -28.15 -105.43
CA GLU A 412 -26.61 -27.23 -104.39
C GLU A 412 -27.04 -28.00 -103.13
N ARG A 413 -27.68 -29.17 -103.29
CA ARG A 413 -27.99 -30.11 -102.19
C ARG A 413 -26.73 -30.69 -101.55
N ALA A 414 -25.79 -31.23 -102.35
CA ALA A 414 -24.53 -31.79 -101.82
C ALA A 414 -23.70 -30.75 -101.05
N ALA A 415 -23.66 -29.50 -101.53
CA ALA A 415 -22.98 -28.40 -100.84
C ALA A 415 -23.73 -27.92 -99.58
N ALA A 416 -25.05 -28.10 -99.48
CA ALA A 416 -25.81 -27.84 -98.25
C ALA A 416 -25.51 -28.90 -97.19
N ASP A 417 -25.57 -30.18 -97.55
CA ASP A 417 -25.27 -31.30 -96.66
C ASP A 417 -23.84 -31.23 -96.08
N LEU A 418 -22.85 -30.86 -96.89
CA LEU A 418 -21.46 -30.70 -96.44
C LEU A 418 -21.33 -29.57 -95.41
N ARG A 419 -21.99 -28.43 -95.64
CA ARG A 419 -22.00 -27.30 -94.68
C ARG A 419 -22.65 -27.71 -93.37
N GLU A 420 -23.82 -28.33 -93.42
CA GLU A 420 -24.56 -28.73 -92.22
C GLU A 420 -23.76 -29.75 -91.38
N ARG A 421 -22.98 -30.64 -92.01
CA ARG A 421 -22.04 -31.53 -91.29
C ARG A 421 -20.91 -30.74 -90.63
N SER A 422 -20.22 -29.87 -91.36
CA SER A 422 -19.11 -29.08 -90.81
C SER A 422 -19.56 -28.11 -89.69
N GLU A 423 -20.77 -27.56 -89.77
CA GLU A 423 -21.36 -26.74 -88.71
C GLU A 423 -21.69 -27.55 -87.45
N ARG A 424 -22.22 -28.78 -87.60
CA ARG A 424 -22.43 -29.71 -86.47
C ARG A 424 -21.12 -30.12 -85.81
N GLU A 425 -20.10 -30.46 -86.60
CA GLU A 425 -18.77 -30.85 -86.09
C GLU A 425 -18.09 -29.69 -85.34
N ALA A 426 -18.14 -28.48 -85.89
CA ALA A 426 -17.64 -27.28 -85.22
C ALA A 426 -18.44 -26.95 -83.93
N ALA A 427 -19.75 -27.20 -83.91
CA ALA A 427 -20.56 -27.04 -82.69
C ALA A 427 -20.20 -28.08 -81.61
N GLN A 428 -19.96 -29.34 -82.00
CA GLN A 428 -19.55 -30.41 -81.09
C GLN A 428 -18.17 -30.13 -80.47
N LEU A 429 -17.18 -29.70 -81.27
CA LEU A 429 -15.85 -29.31 -80.77
C LEU A 429 -15.92 -28.13 -79.79
N ARG A 430 -16.78 -27.14 -80.05
CA ARG A 430 -16.99 -25.99 -79.14
C ARG A 430 -17.64 -26.38 -77.82
N GLU A 431 -18.63 -27.27 -77.83
CA GLU A 431 -19.28 -27.70 -76.58
C GLU A 431 -18.37 -28.66 -75.79
N ALA A 432 -17.58 -29.50 -76.46
CA ALA A 432 -16.57 -30.35 -75.82
C ALA A 432 -15.48 -29.51 -75.13
N THR A 433 -14.86 -28.57 -75.85
CA THR A 433 -13.84 -27.66 -75.28
C THR A 433 -14.41 -26.77 -74.16
N ARG A 434 -15.67 -26.36 -74.27
CA ARG A 434 -16.37 -25.66 -73.17
C ARG A 434 -16.49 -26.52 -71.92
N LEU A 435 -16.98 -27.75 -72.05
CA LEU A 435 -17.16 -28.68 -70.92
C LEU A 435 -15.81 -29.03 -70.28
N GLU A 436 -14.75 -29.15 -71.07
CA GLU A 436 -13.39 -29.38 -70.58
C GLU A 436 -12.87 -28.19 -69.77
N VAL A 437 -13.01 -26.96 -70.28
CA VAL A 437 -12.67 -25.72 -69.54
C VAL A 437 -13.51 -25.56 -68.27
N GLU A 438 -14.81 -25.87 -68.31
CA GLU A 438 -15.65 -25.87 -67.10
C GLU A 438 -15.17 -26.92 -66.09
N ARG A 439 -14.72 -28.10 -66.54
CA ARG A 439 -14.13 -29.15 -65.69
C ARG A 439 -12.85 -28.67 -65.02
N THR A 440 -11.85 -28.23 -65.78
CA THR A 440 -10.56 -27.75 -65.23
C THR A 440 -10.79 -26.59 -64.25
N ARG A 441 -11.72 -25.68 -64.56
CA ARG A 441 -12.11 -24.60 -63.64
C ARG A 441 -12.64 -25.14 -62.31
N THR A 442 -13.50 -26.16 -62.31
CA THR A 442 -13.98 -26.77 -61.06
C THR A 442 -12.92 -27.57 -60.30
N GLU A 443 -11.93 -28.12 -61.00
CA GLU A 443 -10.80 -28.83 -60.40
C GLU A 443 -9.86 -27.82 -59.71
N ASN A 444 -9.37 -26.81 -60.43
CA ASN A 444 -8.54 -25.73 -59.87
C ASN A 444 -9.25 -24.96 -58.74
N GLN A 445 -10.58 -24.83 -58.78
CA GLN A 445 -11.34 -24.18 -57.71
C GLN A 445 -11.41 -25.05 -56.44
N ARG A 446 -11.52 -26.38 -56.56
CA ARG A 446 -11.42 -27.29 -55.40
C ARG A 446 -10.02 -27.25 -54.80
N GLU A 447 -8.98 -27.30 -55.62
CA GLU A 447 -7.59 -27.21 -55.15
C GLU A 447 -7.32 -25.89 -54.41
N ALA A 448 -7.86 -24.77 -54.90
CA ALA A 448 -7.78 -23.49 -54.20
C ALA A 448 -8.55 -23.50 -52.86
N ASP A 449 -9.75 -24.11 -52.81
CA ASP A 449 -10.52 -24.25 -51.57
C ASP A 449 -9.83 -25.19 -50.56
N ASP A 450 -9.16 -26.25 -51.02
CA ASP A 450 -8.39 -27.19 -50.19
C ASP A 450 -7.13 -26.52 -49.61
N VAL A 451 -6.37 -25.76 -50.41
CA VAL A 451 -5.21 -24.97 -49.92
C VAL A 451 -5.66 -23.92 -48.90
N LEU A 452 -6.78 -23.22 -49.15
CA LEU A 452 -7.36 -22.29 -48.17
C LEU A 452 -7.87 -23.01 -46.92
N GLY A 453 -8.36 -24.25 -47.04
CA GLY A 453 -8.73 -25.11 -45.92
C GLY A 453 -7.53 -25.49 -45.05
N ALA A 454 -6.46 -25.95 -45.68
CA ALA A 454 -5.20 -26.30 -45.01
C ALA A 454 -4.56 -25.09 -44.30
N ALA A 455 -4.46 -23.95 -44.99
CA ALA A 455 -3.94 -22.70 -44.42
C ALA A 455 -4.77 -22.22 -43.21
N ARG A 456 -6.10 -22.38 -43.24
CA ARG A 456 -6.97 -22.08 -42.08
C ARG A 456 -6.77 -23.07 -40.92
N ALA A 457 -6.57 -24.35 -41.21
CA ALA A 457 -6.31 -25.36 -40.18
C ALA A 457 -4.95 -25.14 -39.50
N GLU A 458 -3.91 -24.80 -40.26
CA GLU A 458 -2.59 -24.44 -39.75
C GLU A 458 -2.64 -23.16 -38.90
N ALA A 459 -3.32 -22.11 -39.37
CA ALA A 459 -3.55 -20.89 -38.59
C ALA A 459 -4.34 -21.16 -37.30
N ALA A 460 -5.33 -22.05 -37.31
CA ALA A 460 -6.07 -22.46 -36.11
C ALA A 460 -5.19 -23.24 -35.12
N ALA A 461 -4.30 -24.11 -35.61
CA ALA A 461 -3.35 -24.84 -34.77
C ALA A 461 -2.31 -23.90 -34.12
N LEU A 462 -1.79 -22.92 -34.86
CA LEU A 462 -0.90 -21.88 -34.33
C LEU A 462 -1.60 -21.01 -33.28
N LEU A 463 -2.88 -20.67 -33.48
CA LEU A 463 -3.68 -19.94 -32.48
C LEU A 463 -3.91 -20.75 -31.20
N GLU A 464 -4.14 -22.07 -31.29
CA GLU A 464 -4.22 -22.92 -30.09
C GLU A 464 -2.86 -23.10 -29.39
N GLN A 465 -1.75 -23.23 -30.13
CA GLN A 465 -0.42 -23.23 -29.53
C GLN A 465 -0.11 -21.91 -28.81
N ALA A 466 -0.48 -20.77 -29.40
CA ALA A 466 -0.35 -19.46 -28.76
C ALA A 466 -1.24 -19.32 -27.51
N ARG A 467 -2.45 -19.89 -27.51
CA ARG A 467 -3.34 -19.94 -26.32
C ARG A 467 -2.75 -20.81 -25.20
N GLN A 468 -2.21 -21.98 -25.55
CA GLN A 468 -1.56 -22.86 -24.58
C GLN A 468 -0.32 -22.22 -23.98
N ALA A 469 0.56 -21.63 -24.81
CA ALA A 469 1.74 -20.91 -24.33
C ALA A 469 1.38 -19.71 -23.44
N LEU A 470 0.29 -18.99 -23.75
CA LEU A 470 -0.22 -17.91 -22.90
C LEU A 470 -0.74 -18.46 -21.55
N ALA A 471 -1.51 -19.55 -21.56
CA ALA A 471 -2.03 -20.16 -20.34
C ALA A 471 -0.91 -20.73 -19.44
N ASP A 472 0.12 -21.34 -20.03
CA ASP A 472 1.30 -21.83 -19.30
C ASP A 472 2.11 -20.65 -18.71
N ALA A 473 2.25 -19.54 -19.46
CA ALA A 473 2.89 -18.32 -18.96
C ALA A 473 2.08 -17.64 -17.85
N ASP A 474 0.76 -17.56 -17.97
CA ASP A 474 -0.14 -17.05 -16.92
C ASP A 474 -0.05 -17.89 -15.65
N LEU A 475 0.03 -19.23 -15.77
CA LEU A 475 0.28 -20.14 -14.64
C LEU A 475 1.67 -19.94 -14.03
N GLU A 476 2.72 -19.74 -14.83
CA GLU A 476 4.07 -19.45 -14.32
C GLU A 476 4.09 -18.11 -13.58
N ILE A 477 3.47 -17.06 -14.13
CA ILE A 477 3.31 -15.75 -13.50
C ILE A 477 2.54 -15.87 -12.18
N ALA A 478 1.42 -16.59 -12.16
CA ALA A 478 0.63 -16.81 -10.95
C ALA A 478 1.43 -17.55 -9.87
N SER A 479 2.15 -18.62 -10.24
CA SER A 479 2.97 -19.38 -9.29
C SER A 479 4.16 -18.58 -8.73
N ARG A 480 4.77 -17.70 -9.55
CA ARG A 480 5.80 -16.74 -9.12
C ARG A 480 5.22 -15.67 -8.21
N HIS A 481 4.03 -15.16 -8.49
CA HIS A 481 3.33 -14.19 -7.64
C HIS A 481 3.01 -14.79 -6.27
N GLU A 482 2.41 -15.98 -6.23
CA GLU A 482 2.10 -16.67 -4.98
C GLU A 482 3.36 -17.01 -4.17
N ALA A 483 4.45 -17.40 -4.83
CA ALA A 483 5.74 -17.63 -4.19
C ALA A 483 6.38 -16.34 -3.65
N ALA A 484 6.26 -15.22 -4.38
CA ALA A 484 6.72 -13.90 -3.93
C ALA A 484 5.90 -13.41 -2.73
N GLU A 485 4.56 -13.48 -2.79
CA GLU A 485 3.66 -13.14 -1.70
C GLU A 485 3.93 -13.98 -0.44
N ARG A 486 4.12 -15.30 -0.58
CA ARG A 486 4.51 -16.17 0.54
C ARG A 486 5.86 -15.74 1.14
N ALA A 487 6.88 -15.52 0.31
CA ALA A 487 8.20 -15.10 0.80
C ALA A 487 8.20 -13.70 1.41
N ASP A 488 7.34 -12.78 0.95
CA ASP A 488 7.17 -11.44 1.53
C ASP A 488 6.36 -11.49 2.84
N SER A 489 5.36 -12.38 2.95
CA SER A 489 4.63 -12.66 4.20
C SER A 489 5.57 -13.23 5.26
N GLU A 490 6.35 -14.26 4.93
CA GLU A 490 7.33 -14.85 5.86
C GLU A 490 8.35 -13.80 6.35
N ARG A 491 8.84 -12.92 5.45
CA ARG A 491 9.73 -11.80 5.81
C ARG A 491 9.02 -10.68 6.57
N HIS A 492 7.73 -10.47 6.36
CA HIS A 492 6.92 -9.54 7.16
C HIS A 492 6.73 -10.08 8.58
N ASP A 493 6.34 -11.34 8.72
CA ASP A 493 6.06 -11.95 10.00
C ASP A 493 7.33 -12.14 10.85
N ALA A 494 8.47 -12.42 10.20
CA ALA A 494 9.78 -12.41 10.87
C ALA A 494 10.17 -11.02 11.40
N ALA A 495 10.09 -9.97 10.56
CA ALA A 495 10.41 -8.59 10.97
C ALA A 495 9.44 -8.06 12.04
N ARG A 496 8.16 -8.45 11.95
CA ARG A 496 7.13 -8.19 12.95
C ARG A 496 7.46 -8.87 14.27
N ALA A 497 7.79 -10.16 14.27
CA ALA A 497 8.18 -10.89 15.48
C ALA A 497 9.45 -10.31 16.13
N GLU A 498 10.41 -9.84 15.33
CA GLU A 498 11.60 -9.16 15.86
C GLU A 498 11.26 -7.78 16.47
N THR A 499 10.41 -7.00 15.79
CA THR A 499 9.88 -5.72 16.29
C THR A 499 9.12 -5.92 17.60
N GLU A 500 8.21 -6.89 17.65
CA GLU A 500 7.43 -7.26 18.84
C GLU A 500 8.32 -7.81 19.97
N ARG A 501 9.48 -8.40 19.68
CA ARG A 501 10.49 -8.73 20.70
C ARG A 501 11.15 -7.47 21.25
N MET A 502 11.68 -6.60 20.38
CA MET A 502 12.37 -5.38 20.80
C MET A 502 11.45 -4.42 21.57
N VAL A 503 10.16 -4.35 21.22
CA VAL A 503 9.15 -3.58 21.99
C VAL A 503 8.94 -4.19 23.38
N ARG A 504 8.77 -5.52 23.50
CA ARG A 504 8.65 -6.19 24.80
C ARG A 504 9.89 -6.00 25.68
N ASP A 505 11.08 -6.02 25.09
CA ASP A 505 12.33 -5.75 25.82
C ASP A 505 12.37 -4.31 26.36
N ALA A 506 11.95 -3.32 25.55
CA ALA A 506 11.84 -1.91 25.97
C ALA A 506 10.76 -1.69 27.06
N GLU A 507 9.59 -2.32 26.93
CA GLU A 507 8.52 -2.32 27.94
C GLU A 507 8.99 -2.95 29.26
N ALA A 508 9.72 -4.07 29.20
CA ALA A 508 10.29 -4.72 30.38
C ALA A 508 11.33 -3.82 31.09
N HIS A 509 12.15 -3.09 30.32
CA HIS A 509 13.08 -2.11 30.88
C HIS A 509 12.38 -0.92 31.56
N ALA A 510 11.28 -0.42 30.98
CA ALA A 510 10.47 0.62 31.60
C ALA A 510 9.80 0.11 32.90
N ALA A 511 9.24 -1.11 32.88
CA ALA A 511 8.63 -1.72 34.05
C ALA A 511 9.64 -1.98 35.18
N ASP A 512 10.88 -2.40 34.89
CA ASP A 512 11.92 -2.53 35.92
C ASP A 512 12.33 -1.16 36.51
N ALA A 513 12.33 -0.11 35.68
CA ALA A 513 12.58 1.27 36.14
C ALA A 513 11.51 1.74 37.15
N GLU A 514 10.23 1.56 36.83
CA GLU A 514 9.10 1.88 37.73
C GLU A 514 9.18 1.08 39.04
N ASN A 515 9.38 -0.23 38.95
CA ASN A 515 9.48 -1.12 40.11
C ASN A 515 10.64 -0.74 41.05
N ARG A 516 11.78 -0.28 40.51
CA ARG A 516 12.92 0.19 41.32
C ARG A 516 12.61 1.49 42.05
N VAL A 517 11.92 2.44 41.41
CA VAL A 517 11.48 3.68 42.08
C VAL A 517 10.48 3.37 43.19
N ALA A 518 9.49 2.51 42.92
CA ALA A 518 8.51 2.09 43.92
C ALA A 518 9.18 1.48 45.17
N ARG A 519 10.10 0.52 44.98
CA ARG A 519 10.87 -0.10 46.09
C ARG A 519 11.74 0.90 46.84
N ALA A 520 12.37 1.85 46.13
CA ALA A 520 13.18 2.89 46.77
C ALA A 520 12.33 3.86 47.60
N VAL A 521 11.14 4.22 47.15
CA VAL A 521 10.17 5.04 47.91
C VAL A 521 9.68 4.29 49.15
N GLU A 522 9.35 3.00 49.02
CA GLU A 522 8.96 2.16 50.16
C GLU A 522 10.08 2.06 51.21
N GLN A 523 11.32 1.81 50.77
CA GLN A 523 12.48 1.75 51.66
C GLN A 523 12.77 3.11 52.32
N ALA A 524 12.67 4.20 51.58
CA ALA A 524 12.84 5.56 52.10
C ALA A 524 11.73 5.94 53.11
N GLU A 525 10.49 5.51 52.88
CA GLU A 525 9.42 5.64 53.87
C GLU A 525 9.67 4.81 55.13
N LYS A 526 10.18 3.58 54.98
CA LYS A 526 10.55 2.73 56.12
C LYS A 526 11.64 3.39 56.97
N ILE A 527 12.74 3.84 56.35
CA ILE A 527 13.82 4.56 57.05
C ILE A 527 13.27 5.75 57.84
N ARG A 528 12.36 6.54 57.24
CA ARG A 528 11.69 7.64 57.94
C ARG A 528 10.86 7.14 59.12
N ARG A 529 10.00 6.14 58.95
CA ARG A 529 9.14 5.59 60.03
C ARG A 529 9.96 5.07 61.21
N ASP A 530 10.91 4.17 60.94
CA ASP A 530 11.76 3.53 61.94
C ASP A 530 12.55 4.59 62.74
N SER A 531 13.09 5.61 62.06
CA SER A 531 13.81 6.72 62.70
C SER A 531 12.91 7.66 63.50
N ASP A 532 11.67 7.87 63.05
CA ASP A 532 10.69 8.69 63.76
C ASP A 532 10.17 7.99 65.03
N GLU A 533 10.11 6.66 65.02
CA GLU A 533 9.85 5.83 66.20
C GLU A 533 11.02 5.87 67.18
N HIS A 534 12.25 5.64 66.72
CA HIS A 534 13.44 5.77 67.56
C HIS A 534 13.56 7.16 68.22
N ALA A 535 13.31 8.23 67.46
CA ALA A 535 13.28 9.60 67.97
C ALA A 535 12.17 9.84 69.03
N LYS A 536 11.01 9.15 68.93
CA LYS A 536 9.96 9.20 69.96
C LYS A 536 10.37 8.41 71.21
N GLU A 537 10.99 7.25 71.05
CA GLU A 537 11.47 6.41 72.15
C GLU A 537 12.57 7.10 72.96
N LEU A 538 13.54 7.72 72.29
CA LEU A 538 14.62 8.49 72.91
C LEU A 538 14.07 9.67 73.73
N LEU A 539 13.12 10.42 73.16
CA LEU A 539 12.40 11.49 73.88
C LEU A 539 11.56 10.97 75.06
N ALA A 540 10.93 9.80 74.95
CA ALA A 540 10.18 9.18 76.03
C ALA A 540 11.09 8.64 77.14
N GLY A 541 12.25 8.09 76.78
CA GLY A 541 13.32 7.70 77.70
C GLY A 541 13.85 8.90 78.49
N ALA A 542 14.22 9.97 77.80
CA ALA A 542 14.71 11.20 78.42
C ALA A 542 13.69 11.84 79.36
N ARG A 543 12.40 11.86 78.99
CA ARG A 543 11.32 12.33 79.89
C ARG A 543 11.20 11.47 81.15
N ARG A 544 11.17 10.15 81.02
CA ARG A 544 11.13 9.24 82.19
C ARG A 544 12.35 9.40 83.09
N ASN A 545 13.54 9.63 82.52
CA ASN A 545 14.75 9.90 83.29
C ASN A 545 14.66 11.25 84.03
N ALA A 546 14.20 12.30 83.34
CA ALA A 546 13.96 13.61 83.93
C ALA A 546 12.93 13.57 85.07
N ASP A 547 11.80 12.87 84.89
CA ASP A 547 10.77 12.71 85.91
C ASP A 547 11.34 12.00 87.16
N ARG A 548 12.22 11.01 86.97
CA ARG A 548 12.94 10.33 88.06
C ARG A 548 13.90 11.25 88.78
N VAL A 549 14.76 12.00 88.08
CA VAL A 549 15.70 12.96 88.68
C VAL A 549 14.95 14.03 89.50
N LEU A 550 13.82 14.54 88.99
CA LEU A 550 12.96 15.46 89.76
C LEU A 550 12.31 14.80 90.98
N ALA A 551 11.93 13.52 90.91
CA ALA A 551 11.38 12.80 92.05
C ALA A 551 12.43 12.59 93.15
N GLU A 552 13.60 12.06 92.80
CA GLU A 552 14.73 11.83 93.72
C GLU A 552 15.20 13.15 94.36
N ALA A 553 15.31 14.23 93.60
CA ALA A 553 15.66 15.55 94.12
C ALA A 553 14.58 16.18 95.01
N ARG A 554 13.28 15.91 94.75
CA ARG A 554 12.17 16.34 95.62
C ARG A 554 12.19 15.60 96.95
N GLU A 555 12.37 14.28 96.91
CA GLU A 555 12.49 13.43 98.09
C GLU A 555 13.69 13.85 98.96
N HIS A 556 14.87 14.03 98.35
CA HIS A 556 16.04 14.52 99.08
C HIS A 556 15.82 15.91 99.70
N ALA A 557 15.21 16.84 98.95
CA ALA A 557 14.89 18.17 99.46
C ALA A 557 13.88 18.14 100.62
N GLU A 558 12.86 17.28 100.55
CA GLU A 558 11.86 17.09 101.60
C GLU A 558 12.45 16.42 102.84
N LYS A 559 13.34 15.44 102.65
CA LYS A 559 14.11 14.83 103.74
C LYS A 559 14.99 15.85 104.45
N THR A 560 15.79 16.63 103.71
CA THR A 560 16.64 17.70 104.28
C THR A 560 15.83 18.73 105.06
N LEU A 561 14.63 19.08 104.59
CA LEU A 561 13.72 19.97 105.30
C LEU A 561 13.13 19.31 106.56
N SER A 562 12.72 18.04 106.49
CA SER A 562 12.19 17.28 107.62
C SER A 562 13.22 17.10 108.72
N ASP A 563 14.45 16.71 108.38
CA ASP A 563 15.54 16.51 109.33
C ASP A 563 15.88 17.83 110.05
N ALA A 564 15.94 18.95 109.31
CA ALA A 564 16.17 20.28 109.88
C ALA A 564 15.00 20.84 110.70
N VAL A 565 13.75 20.47 110.40
CA VAL A 565 12.59 20.77 111.27
C VAL A 565 12.70 20.00 112.58
N ILE A 566 13.03 18.71 112.52
CA ILE A 566 13.24 17.87 113.70
C ILE A 566 14.40 18.40 114.56
N GLU A 567 15.49 18.85 113.94
CA GLU A 567 16.63 19.50 114.62
C GLU A 567 16.22 20.82 115.29
N ALA A 568 15.59 21.73 114.55
CA ALA A 568 15.10 23.01 115.06
C ALA A 568 14.10 22.86 116.22
N ASP A 569 13.22 21.85 116.18
CA ASP A 569 12.29 21.57 117.27
C ASP A 569 12.98 20.89 118.47
N ARG A 570 14.06 20.12 118.27
CA ARG A 570 14.91 19.61 119.36
C ARG A 570 15.70 20.72 120.05
N GLU A 571 16.27 21.66 119.29
CA GLU A 571 16.96 22.86 119.81
C GLU A 571 15.99 23.67 120.69
N ARG A 572 14.81 24.00 120.15
CA ARG A 572 13.75 24.69 120.90
C ARG A 572 13.31 23.94 122.14
N THR A 573 13.08 22.63 122.05
CA THR A 573 12.66 21.81 123.20
C THR A 573 13.73 21.78 124.28
N THR A 574 15.01 21.72 123.90
CA THR A 574 16.14 21.73 124.84
C THR A 574 16.26 23.08 125.53
N ALA A 575 16.20 24.18 124.78
CA ALA A 575 16.19 25.52 125.32
C ALA A 575 14.98 25.79 126.21
N GLN A 576 13.79 25.28 125.85
CA GLN A 576 12.59 25.40 126.67
C GLN A 576 12.74 24.66 128.01
N ARG A 577 13.37 23.47 128.03
CA ARG A 577 13.71 22.77 129.29
C ARG A 577 14.71 23.56 130.13
N GLN A 578 15.76 24.10 129.52
CA GLN A 578 16.73 24.97 130.20
C GLN A 578 16.04 26.19 130.82
N VAL A 579 15.07 26.78 130.13
CA VAL A 579 14.27 27.91 130.63
C VAL A 579 13.31 27.50 131.74
N GLU A 580 12.70 26.31 131.67
CA GLU A 580 11.92 25.73 132.77
C GLU A 580 12.81 25.49 134.00
N ASP A 581 14.05 25.02 133.82
CA ASP A 581 14.99 24.77 134.92
C ASP A 581 15.56 26.06 135.51
N LEU A 582 15.86 27.08 134.69
CA LEU A 582 16.19 28.44 135.15
C LEU A 582 15.02 29.07 135.93
N ASN A 583 13.77 28.85 135.50
CA ASN A 583 12.58 29.30 136.25
C ASN A 583 12.41 28.54 137.57
N LYS A 584 12.64 27.22 137.62
CA LYS A 584 12.66 26.44 138.87
C LYS A 584 13.75 26.92 139.81
N GLN A 585 14.95 27.21 139.31
CA GLN A 585 16.05 27.80 140.09
C GLN A 585 15.64 29.18 140.64
N ARG A 586 14.99 30.02 139.82
CA ARG A 586 14.45 31.32 140.23
C ARG A 586 13.41 31.19 141.35
N GLU A 587 12.48 30.24 141.24
CA GLU A 587 11.46 29.95 142.27
C GLU A 587 12.09 29.37 143.55
N ALA A 588 13.08 28.48 143.44
CA ALA A 588 13.82 27.93 144.56
C ALA A 588 14.64 29.00 145.31
N ILE A 589 15.34 29.88 144.59
CA ILE A 589 16.01 31.06 145.16
C ILE A 589 15.01 31.93 145.91
N THR A 590 13.86 32.23 145.31
CA THR A 590 12.82 33.07 145.93
C THR A 590 12.28 32.43 147.21
N THR A 591 12.02 31.12 147.19
CA THR A 591 11.50 30.36 148.34
C THR A 591 12.51 30.30 149.49
N TYR A 592 13.78 29.97 149.19
CA TYR A 592 14.86 29.94 150.17
C TYR A 592 15.07 31.30 150.86
N LEU A 593 14.89 32.41 150.11
CA LEU A 593 15.00 33.77 150.63
C LEU A 593 13.82 34.19 151.49
N ASP A 594 12.59 33.80 151.15
CA ASP A 594 11.42 34.02 152.00
C ASP A 594 11.49 33.20 153.31
N GLU A 595 12.07 32.00 153.28
CA GLU A 595 12.29 31.21 154.48
C GLU A 595 13.43 31.74 155.37
N LEU A 596 14.55 32.19 154.79
CA LEU A 596 15.58 32.93 155.55
C LEU A 596 15.02 34.22 156.16
N ARG A 597 14.12 34.92 155.45
CA ARG A 597 13.42 36.10 155.95
C ARG A 597 12.47 35.77 157.10
N ALA A 598 11.78 34.62 157.05
CA ALA A 598 10.98 34.13 158.15
C ALA A 598 11.84 33.77 159.39
N LEU A 599 13.00 33.13 159.18
CA LEU A 599 13.93 32.73 160.25
C LEU A 599 14.56 33.93 160.97
N LEU A 600 14.74 35.06 160.28
CA LEU A 600 15.37 36.28 160.82
C LEU A 600 14.37 37.37 161.24
N GLY A 601 13.08 37.24 160.86
CA GLY A 601 12.03 38.22 161.15
C GLY A 601 10.96 37.77 162.16
N GLY A 602 10.89 36.48 162.50
CA GLY A 602 9.82 35.90 163.33
C GLY A 602 10.28 35.33 164.68
N ASP A 603 9.95 36.05 165.76
CA ASP A 603 10.12 35.74 167.19
C ASP A 603 11.54 35.46 167.74
N PRO A 604 11.85 35.85 169.01
CA PRO A 604 13.21 35.82 169.55
C PRO A 604 13.77 34.41 169.89
N ILE A 605 13.01 33.35 169.60
CA ILE A 605 13.40 31.96 169.81
C ILE A 605 12.96 31.19 168.56
N PRO A 606 13.88 30.77 167.67
CA PRO A 606 13.50 30.05 166.46
C PRO A 606 12.82 28.73 166.83
N SER A 607 11.59 28.56 166.33
CA SER A 607 10.83 27.33 166.55
C SER A 607 11.46 26.15 165.81
N ARG A 608 11.29 24.93 166.33
CA ARG A 608 11.79 23.72 165.66
C ARG A 608 11.23 23.58 164.24
N ALA A 609 9.97 23.96 164.02
CA ALA A 609 9.34 23.92 162.69
C ALA A 609 9.89 24.99 161.72
N THR A 610 10.38 26.13 162.19
CA THR A 610 11.04 27.12 161.32
C THR A 610 12.47 26.70 160.97
N LEU A 611 13.17 26.01 161.88
CA LEU A 611 14.48 25.42 161.59
C LEU A 611 14.37 24.20 160.65
N GLU A 612 13.39 23.33 160.85
CA GLU A 612 13.15 22.17 159.96
C GLU A 612 12.69 22.59 158.56
N ARG A 613 11.96 23.71 158.41
CA ARG A 613 11.66 24.30 157.10
C ARG A 613 12.90 24.90 156.47
N ALA A 614 13.62 25.79 157.17
CA ALA A 614 14.83 26.40 156.62
C ALA A 614 15.91 25.36 156.25
N SER A 615 16.03 24.25 156.98
CA SER A 615 16.91 23.14 156.59
C SER A 615 16.39 22.38 155.36
N GLN A 616 15.07 22.20 155.20
CA GLN A 616 14.48 21.63 153.98
C GLN A 616 14.63 22.58 152.77
N ALA A 617 14.51 23.89 152.97
CA ALA A 617 14.76 24.88 151.95
C ALA A 617 16.25 24.93 151.57
N GLU A 618 17.16 24.84 152.55
CA GLU A 618 18.60 24.72 152.30
C GLU A 618 18.96 23.41 151.59
N GLU A 619 18.40 22.27 152.01
CA GLU A 619 18.53 20.98 151.32
C GLU A 619 17.99 21.04 149.89
N SER A 620 16.83 21.69 149.66
CA SER A 620 16.26 21.86 148.31
C SER A 620 17.10 22.81 147.45
N PHE A 621 17.63 23.89 148.03
CA PHE A 621 18.50 24.84 147.35
C PHE A 621 19.86 24.20 147.00
N GLN A 622 20.44 23.39 147.90
CA GLN A 622 21.64 22.60 147.63
C GLN A 622 21.38 21.47 146.61
N ALA A 623 20.20 20.83 146.64
CA ALA A 623 19.81 19.84 145.65
C ALA A 623 19.53 20.45 144.26
N MET A 624 19.11 21.72 144.19
CA MET A 624 19.03 22.51 142.95
C MET A 624 20.39 23.08 142.52
N GLN A 625 21.36 23.25 143.43
CA GLN A 625 22.77 23.51 143.13
C GLN A 625 23.51 22.23 142.70
N VAL A 626 22.96 21.51 141.73
CA VAL A 626 23.78 20.65 140.88
C VAL A 626 24.70 21.58 140.07
N PRO A 627 26.01 21.33 139.98
CA PRO A 627 26.87 22.09 139.09
C PRO A 627 26.33 22.03 137.65
N LEU A 628 26.50 23.10 136.88
CA LEU A 628 26.65 22.89 135.44
C LEU A 628 27.88 21.99 135.28
N LEU A 629 27.63 20.73 134.95
CA LEU A 629 28.62 19.94 134.25
C LEU A 629 28.75 20.60 132.87
N ASP A 630 29.96 21.08 132.56
CA ASP A 630 30.36 21.43 131.20
C ASP A 630 30.39 20.14 130.38
N ASP A 631 29.22 19.66 129.96
CA ASP A 631 29.10 18.49 129.10
C ASP A 631 29.50 18.86 127.67
N ASP A 632 30.60 18.25 127.26
CA ASP A 632 30.95 17.83 125.92
C ASP A 632 31.02 18.89 124.80
N VAL A 633 32.28 19.29 124.57
CA VAL A 633 32.80 19.46 123.22
C VAL A 633 32.48 18.21 122.39
N VAL A 634 31.42 18.28 121.57
CA VAL A 634 31.18 17.29 120.52
C VAL A 634 32.37 17.33 119.56
N ALA A 635 33.18 16.27 119.60
CA ALA A 635 34.30 16.10 118.68
C ALA A 635 33.79 16.07 117.22
N PRO A 636 34.54 16.64 116.26
CA PRO A 636 34.10 16.65 114.87
C PRO A 636 34.03 15.22 114.33
N ALA A 637 32.90 14.86 113.72
CA ALA A 637 32.79 13.62 112.98
C ALA A 637 33.80 13.64 111.81
N GLU A 638 34.58 12.56 111.69
CA GLU A 638 35.61 12.44 110.66
C GLU A 638 35.02 12.50 109.25
N VAL A 639 35.66 13.30 108.39
CA VAL A 639 35.46 13.22 106.94
C VAL A 639 36.26 12.02 106.45
N VAL A 640 35.59 10.89 106.21
CA VAL A 640 36.17 9.77 105.45
C VAL A 640 36.16 10.09 103.96
N ASP A 641 37.25 10.70 103.50
CA ASP A 641 37.65 10.66 102.09
C ASP A 641 38.53 9.42 101.86
N ALA A 642 38.03 8.48 101.04
CA ALA A 642 38.81 7.42 100.42
C ALA A 642 38.06 6.92 99.17
N GLY A 643 38.63 7.19 98.00
CA GLY A 643 38.02 6.91 96.70
C GLY A 643 37.90 5.43 96.31
N THR A 644 37.46 5.24 95.05
CA THR A 644 37.86 4.21 94.06
C THR A 644 38.21 2.79 94.57
N VAL A 645 37.72 1.71 93.98
CA VAL A 645 37.77 1.42 92.53
C VAL A 645 36.75 0.36 92.07
N ASP A 646 36.56 0.32 90.75
CA ASP A 646 36.32 -0.86 89.89
C ASP A 646 34.98 -1.63 89.89
N ALA A 647 34.81 -2.33 88.76
CA ALA A 647 33.60 -2.96 88.27
C ALA A 647 33.80 -4.47 88.06
N GLU A 648 32.71 -5.23 88.20
CA GLU A 648 32.44 -6.57 87.64
C GLU A 648 30.90 -6.62 87.50
N VAL A 649 30.29 -6.80 86.32
CA VAL A 649 30.32 -7.94 85.37
C VAL A 649 29.88 -9.24 86.00
N LEU A 650 28.70 -9.73 85.59
CA LEU A 650 28.29 -11.13 85.70
C LEU A 650 27.59 -11.58 84.39
N GLU A 651 28.25 -12.48 83.66
CA GLU A 651 27.63 -13.58 82.90
C GLU A 651 26.88 -14.52 83.89
N GLU A 652 26.06 -15.52 83.54
CA GLU A 652 25.88 -16.42 82.38
C GLU A 652 24.35 -16.76 82.29
N ALA A 653 23.75 -17.53 81.38
CA ALA A 653 24.13 -18.30 80.18
C ALA A 653 22.86 -18.53 79.31
N ASP A 654 22.97 -19.14 78.13
CA ASP A 654 22.63 -20.58 77.89
C ASP A 654 22.33 -20.92 76.40
N LEU A 655 22.74 -22.12 75.99
CA LEU A 655 22.65 -22.77 74.67
C LEU A 655 22.97 -24.28 74.88
N PRO A 656 22.59 -25.27 74.02
CA PRO A 656 22.04 -25.18 72.65
C PRO A 656 20.96 -26.27 72.28
N ALA A 657 20.68 -26.36 70.96
CA ALA A 657 20.52 -27.59 70.15
C ALA A 657 19.13 -28.21 69.84
N GLU A 658 18.90 -28.33 68.52
CA GLU A 658 18.01 -29.23 67.77
C GLU A 658 18.43 -30.72 67.87
N PRO A 659 17.65 -31.78 67.45
CA PRO A 659 17.11 -31.92 66.06
C PRO A 659 15.87 -32.87 65.80
N GLY A 660 15.45 -32.99 64.52
CA GLY A 660 15.15 -34.30 63.90
C GLY A 660 13.71 -34.64 63.44
N THR A 661 13.57 -35.09 62.18
CA THR A 661 12.38 -35.74 61.57
C THR A 661 12.42 -37.27 61.65
N PRO A 662 11.28 -38.00 61.43
CA PRO A 662 11.16 -38.85 60.23
C PRO A 662 9.73 -39.12 59.67
N ASP A 663 9.66 -39.80 58.51
CA ASP A 663 8.50 -40.33 57.74
C ASP A 663 7.49 -41.23 58.49
N VAL A 664 6.21 -41.28 58.01
CA VAL A 664 5.47 -42.53 57.63
C VAL A 664 4.36 -42.25 56.57
N LEU A 665 4.07 -43.24 55.71
CA LEU A 665 3.08 -43.33 54.62
C LEU A 665 1.61 -43.63 55.05
N SER A 666 0.63 -43.34 54.17
CA SER A 666 -0.67 -44.02 53.83
C SER A 666 -1.77 -42.98 53.53
N ALA A 667 -2.41 -42.86 52.35
CA ALA A 667 -3.19 -43.79 51.49
C ALA A 667 -4.70 -43.89 51.87
N GLU A 668 -5.60 -43.51 50.94
CA GLU A 668 -6.91 -44.13 50.54
C GLU A 668 -7.99 -43.12 50.01
N GLY A 669 -8.84 -43.59 49.08
CA GLY A 669 -10.06 -42.91 48.55
C GLY A 669 -9.83 -41.91 47.39
N ALA A 670 -10.12 -42.15 46.10
CA ALA A 670 -11.01 -43.07 45.36
C ALA A 670 -12.50 -42.66 45.26
N ASP A 671 -13.10 -42.98 44.10
CA ASP A 671 -14.48 -42.76 43.59
C ASP A 671 -14.90 -41.30 43.33
N ASP A 672 -15.65 -40.94 42.28
CA ASP A 672 -16.05 -41.67 41.04
C ASP A 672 -16.35 -40.59 39.95
N ALA A 673 -15.90 -40.74 38.70
CA ALA A 673 -16.57 -41.42 37.58
C ALA A 673 -17.90 -40.76 37.13
N GLN A 674 -17.96 -40.22 35.90
CA GLN A 674 -18.71 -40.79 34.75
C GLN A 674 -20.23 -40.47 34.80
N THR A 675 -21.02 -40.34 33.74
CA THR A 675 -21.00 -40.56 32.27
C THR A 675 -22.30 -39.87 31.72
N ALA A 676 -22.68 -39.78 30.43
CA ALA A 676 -22.15 -40.09 29.09
C ALA A 676 -22.97 -39.29 28.04
N ALA A 677 -22.47 -39.29 26.79
CA ALA A 677 -23.17 -39.39 25.49
C ALA A 677 -24.54 -38.69 25.24
N GLU A 678 -24.67 -38.04 24.08
CA GLU A 678 -25.33 -38.66 22.91
C GLU A 678 -25.00 -37.93 21.59
N GLU A 679 -24.95 -38.70 20.49
CA GLU A 679 -24.96 -38.20 19.10
C GLU A 679 -26.41 -38.27 18.56
N THR A 680 -26.81 -37.39 17.63
CA THR A 680 -27.31 -37.71 16.26
C THR A 680 -28.17 -36.62 15.59
N ASP A 681 -28.08 -36.61 14.25
CA ASP A 681 -29.06 -36.23 13.21
C ASP A 681 -29.57 -34.79 12.91
N VAL A 682 -29.10 -34.30 11.75
CA VAL A 682 -29.86 -33.96 10.51
C VAL A 682 -31.08 -33.02 10.55
N ALA A 683 -30.92 -31.85 9.89
CA ALA A 683 -31.84 -31.25 8.89
C ALA A 683 -31.11 -30.05 8.24
N THR A 684 -30.68 -30.10 6.96
CA THR A 684 -31.43 -29.62 5.78
C THR A 684 -32.16 -28.28 5.95
N ASP A 685 -31.66 -27.23 5.30
CA ASP A 685 -32.54 -26.31 4.58
C ASP A 685 -31.86 -25.84 3.29
N ALA A 686 -32.67 -25.49 2.28
CA ALA A 686 -32.21 -25.20 0.92
C ALA A 686 -32.97 -24.02 0.32
N GLU A 687 -32.26 -22.99 -0.11
CA GLU A 687 -32.80 -21.95 -0.98
C GLU A 687 -31.98 -21.86 -2.28
N ALA A 688 -32.69 -21.88 -3.40
CA ALA A 688 -32.14 -21.79 -4.74
C ALA A 688 -32.96 -20.78 -5.56
N PHE A 689 -32.29 -19.73 -6.03
CA PHE A 689 -32.71 -18.71 -7.00
C PHE A 689 -31.39 -18.03 -7.47
N ASP A 690 -31.18 -17.62 -8.72
CA ASP A 690 -31.94 -17.78 -9.96
C ASP A 690 -30.91 -17.67 -11.11
N VAL A 691 -31.07 -18.43 -12.21
CA VAL A 691 -30.17 -18.35 -13.38
C VAL A 691 -31.03 -18.24 -14.63
N PRO A 692 -30.99 -17.10 -15.36
CA PRO A 692 -31.75 -16.96 -16.59
C PRO A 692 -31.08 -17.71 -17.75
N ASP A 693 -31.86 -18.58 -18.38
CA ASP A 693 -31.60 -19.18 -19.69
C ASP A 693 -31.27 -18.12 -20.76
N VAL A 694 -30.38 -18.48 -21.69
CA VAL A 694 -30.27 -17.83 -22.99
C VAL A 694 -30.20 -18.92 -24.05
N GLU A 695 -31.31 -19.11 -24.78
CA GLU A 695 -31.41 -20.04 -25.90
C GLU A 695 -30.48 -19.65 -27.08
N PRO A 696 -30.05 -20.62 -27.91
CA PRO A 696 -29.21 -20.36 -29.07
C PRO A 696 -30.04 -19.85 -30.27
N ASP A 697 -29.76 -18.64 -30.75
CA ASP A 697 -30.42 -18.09 -31.94
C ASP A 697 -29.91 -18.71 -33.26
N ASP A 698 -30.79 -18.72 -34.25
CA ASP A 698 -30.79 -19.64 -35.38
C ASP A 698 -30.11 -19.06 -36.65
N ARG A 699 -29.92 -19.94 -37.63
CA ARG A 699 -29.17 -19.71 -38.86
C ARG A 699 -29.79 -18.63 -39.76
N LYS A 700 -28.95 -17.85 -40.43
CA LYS A 700 -29.15 -17.49 -41.86
C LYS A 700 -27.89 -16.93 -42.56
N PRO A 701 -27.41 -17.56 -43.64
CA PRO A 701 -26.47 -16.95 -44.57
C PRO A 701 -27.21 -16.29 -45.75
N GLY A 702 -26.68 -15.16 -46.25
CA GLY A 702 -27.03 -14.69 -47.59
C GLY A 702 -26.88 -13.19 -47.86
N LYS A 703 -25.88 -12.86 -48.68
CA LYS A 703 -26.13 -12.44 -50.07
C LYS A 703 -24.88 -12.63 -50.94
N ARG A 704 -25.13 -12.79 -52.24
CA ARG A 704 -24.14 -12.89 -53.32
C ARG A 704 -23.69 -11.51 -53.77
#